data_AF-A0A2X0P3V5-F1
#
_entry.id   AF-A0A2X0P3V5-F1
#
_cell.length_a   1.000
_cell.length_b   1.000
_cell.length_c   1.000
_cell.angle_alpha   90.00
_cell.angle_beta   90.00
_cell.angle_gamma   90.00
#
_symmetry.space_group_name_H-M   'P 1'
#
loop_
_entity.id
_entity.type
_entity.pdbx_description
1 polymer ?
#
loop_
_entity_poly.entity_id
_entity_poly.type
_entity_poly.pdbx_seq_one_letter_code
_entity_poly.pdbx_strand_id
1 'polypeptide(L)'
;MSGRYGVPAAQELRFAKKGSTPGVMRRTAVLNPADRGLLRDHNLRLVLPGWSPSLLVAFRMIILVRFFAAMYTSLTGYEEAFDHWEPLHYLVRGHGFHSRGYSADHPLQSYVLLVLAAIPARIGSLFNYSNKVSLSRLPQMRLFTPTHARCPPPQRVCFFLVRLVLGTVSSYAEALFYRAVTDHVSAHVGRYVLWALIFSSGFYEAATSFVPATAALFFVLLASAFALRPADVTTRRIVMLVTGFVAASFISTPLVAFLAAPFVVEQLLMQGTEQRIPAGQSAATMADRASQLGLALAASASVLLPIVLFDSRAYGQFTIVPLNVLKQTLATTSFSPNFATLSYYLYHSLLQLNVLLPLGLLSLPALALTVRVDPKRFGDLRDRLPGQTHPALSLALRLVPMHIWLVALSMQPRRDPTLLFPALPFFLLNGTTTIYFARCWVEQAYLSVTKSPYKVIFMLVQSTKTVLFGNVTRGFMFVTCLLSFARIRAEYEHFHGPLMIYAHLQNYELPRLAISRFPGAYGKKAPDPTLPRLNFSIALDECETVIPLDRLSEFHLRLCLGAEAKRFPSHFLVPDQLEVKFIEGVEKHVPQPWVPSAGSGLGGRATNISPSRTQVLEGLVEESTCHYVIDVDEADTAKAPRFAYSEWDRVLCMPVLDVAKSSTWATKWKLPLPASWQGQTTYNEYCLLRSKNLQPLKHVFDPFEYFKLALARFTAPRLDASCSSVELDPQSQLQRAFKAEGRTINDGDIAIVDPAHLHHYQPGWTLVGSGLAELDQMVKPLQDVIPSGVKHYSAAVESFSPESNSIKTSDGYTISYDYLVVAPGLKSDFAKIPGLPEGLKDPNSGVSSIYHYDSVQKAWSNIKNFQKGTAIFTQPAGILKTAVEPTFATGAPTMFAVPKYAKALEQLRVERNVGGLFSHNNAKKTATFDVGAGKTVDKRFDLLHVVPPQGPTDFIKNSPLADAGGWVAVNAATTQHVKYPNIFSIGDASSLPNSKTAAAITAQAPVLVDNLRAHLETATPVGELTMMWQKGGVGLQTDISPASFISPLLTGHNELMLAEFKYGGVPKETFSKYPFFESQDKPTATFFWLKKDFFPRIYWSSFLKGTWFGPRGFLRPTAY
;
A
#
# COMPACT_ATOMS: atom_id res chain seq x y z
N MET A 1 19.74 48.81 -0.74
CA MET A 1 20.29 49.18 0.59
C MET A 1 21.15 48.01 1.10
N SER A 2 22.04 48.25 2.06
CA SER A 2 22.93 47.26 2.72
C SER A 2 22.21 45.95 3.10
N GLY A 3 22.81 44.76 3.10
CA GLY A 3 24.24 44.35 3.23
C GLY A 3 24.34 43.34 4.41
N ARG A 4 25.21 42.33 4.46
CA ARG A 4 26.42 41.97 3.69
C ARG A 4 26.44 40.46 3.42
N TYR A 5 27.06 40.01 2.32
CA TYR A 5 27.54 38.62 2.20
C TYR A 5 28.95 38.50 2.81
N GLY A 6 29.28 37.34 3.38
CA GLY A 6 30.61 37.04 3.92
C GLY A 6 31.14 35.71 3.38
N VAL A 7 32.13 35.77 2.50
CA VAL A 7 32.89 34.61 2.01
C VAL A 7 34.30 34.70 2.60
N PRO A 8 34.85 33.63 3.22
CA PRO A 8 36.21 33.66 3.77
C PRO A 8 37.29 33.85 2.68
N ALA A 9 38.34 34.59 3.02
CA ALA A 9 39.42 34.95 2.10
C ALA A 9 40.40 33.80 1.82
N ALA A 10 41.19 33.94 0.75
CA ALA A 10 42.20 32.97 0.33
C ALA A 10 43.33 32.78 1.37
N GLN A 11 43.91 31.59 1.43
CA GLN A 11 45.14 31.32 2.17
C GLN A 11 46.38 31.48 1.27
N GLU A 12 47.29 32.37 1.67
CA GLU A 12 48.58 32.55 1.01
C GLU A 12 49.52 31.37 1.24
N LEU A 13 50.31 31.04 0.21
CA LEU A 13 51.52 30.23 0.36
C LEU A 13 52.61 31.05 1.05
N ARG A 14 53.16 30.55 2.16
CA ARG A 14 54.33 31.15 2.83
C ARG A 14 55.44 30.12 3.00
N PHE A 15 56.63 30.45 2.50
CA PHE A 15 57.82 29.63 2.64
C PHE A 15 58.39 29.70 4.06
N ALA A 16 58.94 28.59 4.55
CA ALA A 16 59.45 28.48 5.92
C ALA A 16 60.75 29.27 6.13
N LYS A 17 60.81 30.06 7.21
CA LYS A 17 62.04 30.77 7.61
C LYS A 17 63.00 29.79 8.31
N LYS A 18 64.26 29.80 7.90
CA LYS A 18 65.31 28.88 8.38
C LYS A 18 65.73 29.28 9.80
N GLY A 19 65.64 28.35 10.77
CA GLY A 19 66.21 28.51 12.11
C GLY A 19 65.22 28.51 13.28
N SER A 20 64.78 27.33 13.70
CA SER A 20 64.25 27.07 15.05
C SER A 20 64.49 25.60 15.42
N THR A 21 64.88 25.32 16.65
CA THR A 21 65.18 23.96 17.14
C THR A 21 63.97 23.01 17.08
N PRO A 22 64.19 21.68 17.00
CA PRO A 22 63.12 20.70 16.85
C PRO A 22 62.31 20.49 18.14
N GLY A 23 61.50 21.47 18.50
CA GLY A 23 60.45 21.32 19.50
C GLY A 23 59.46 20.24 19.04
N VAL A 24 59.43 19.10 19.76
CA VAL A 24 58.56 17.97 19.42
C VAL A 24 57.10 18.35 19.61
N MET A 25 56.46 18.85 18.55
CA MET A 25 55.00 18.95 18.49
C MET A 25 54.38 17.56 18.50
N ARG A 26 54.22 17.01 19.71
CA ARG A 26 53.13 16.06 19.97
C ARG A 26 51.82 16.78 19.64
N ARG A 27 51.33 16.58 18.41
CA ARG A 27 49.90 16.66 18.13
C ARG A 27 49.22 15.62 19.02
N THR A 28 48.78 16.05 20.20
CA THR A 28 47.81 15.33 21.01
C THR A 28 46.51 15.27 20.23
N ALA A 29 46.41 14.27 19.34
CA ALA A 29 45.17 13.92 18.69
C ALA A 29 44.12 13.74 19.79
N VAL A 30 43.07 14.56 19.76
CA VAL A 30 42.03 14.56 20.78
C VAL A 30 41.41 13.17 20.80
N LEU A 31 41.71 12.41 21.85
CA LEU A 31 41.17 11.08 22.02
C LEU A 31 39.65 11.18 22.08
N ASN A 32 38.98 10.54 21.12
CA ASN A 32 37.54 10.38 21.14
C ASN A 32 37.16 9.74 22.50
N PRO A 33 36.21 10.29 23.27
CA PRO A 33 35.89 9.77 24.60
C PRO A 33 35.56 8.29 24.49
N ALA A 34 36.30 7.46 25.23
CA ALA A 34 36.40 6.03 24.98
C ALA A 34 35.03 5.33 24.91
N ASP A 35 34.91 4.32 24.03
CA ASP A 35 33.72 3.48 23.89
C ASP A 35 33.27 2.98 25.28
N ARG A 36 32.10 3.48 25.71
CA ARG A 36 31.52 3.22 27.04
C ARG A 36 30.85 1.85 27.16
N GLY A 37 30.75 1.12 26.05
CA GLY A 37 30.20 -0.23 26.02
C GLY A 37 31.16 -1.27 26.60
N LEU A 38 30.59 -2.41 27.01
CA LEU A 38 31.33 -3.59 27.48
C LEU A 38 32.26 -4.19 26.41
N LEU A 39 32.01 -3.92 25.13
CA LEU A 39 32.82 -4.32 23.99
C LEU A 39 33.40 -3.07 23.29
N ARG A 40 34.73 -2.96 23.26
CA ARG A 40 35.49 -1.82 22.74
C ARG A 40 36.23 -2.17 21.45
N ASP A 41 36.17 -1.29 20.47
CA ASP A 41 36.92 -1.45 19.21
C ASP A 41 38.29 -0.75 19.33
N HIS A 42 39.33 -1.52 19.66
CA HIS A 42 40.69 -1.00 19.88
C HIS A 42 41.29 -0.25 18.68
N ASN A 43 40.75 -0.49 17.48
CA ASN A 43 41.16 0.12 16.21
C ASN A 43 40.49 1.49 15.95
N LEU A 44 39.50 1.91 16.74
CA LEU A 44 38.66 3.10 16.47
C LEU A 44 39.11 4.40 17.16
N ARG A 45 40.23 4.43 17.90
CA ARG A 45 40.75 5.63 18.62
C ARG A 45 40.97 6.89 17.75
N LEU A 46 40.87 6.79 16.41
CA LEU A 46 41.07 7.86 15.43
C LEU A 46 39.93 7.99 14.40
N VAL A 47 38.77 7.36 14.62
CA VAL A 47 37.70 7.24 13.61
C VAL A 47 36.42 7.95 14.05
N LEU A 48 35.71 8.57 13.10
CA LEU A 48 34.39 9.19 13.30
C LEU A 48 33.35 8.15 13.77
N PRO A 49 32.39 8.53 14.64
CA PRO A 49 31.38 7.60 15.14
C PRO A 49 30.51 7.05 14.00
N GLY A 50 30.51 5.73 13.83
CA GLY A 50 29.73 5.05 12.80
C GLY A 50 28.22 5.15 13.06
N TRP A 51 27.43 5.37 12.00
CA TRP A 51 25.99 5.65 12.03
C TRP A 51 25.19 4.80 13.02
N SER A 52 24.48 5.46 13.93
CA SER A 52 23.56 4.86 14.89
C SER A 52 22.34 5.78 15.05
N PRO A 53 21.12 5.30 14.73
CA PRO A 53 19.89 6.05 14.97
C PRO A 53 19.76 6.61 16.40
N SER A 54 19.20 7.81 16.49
CA SER A 54 18.68 8.32 17.77
C SER A 54 17.41 7.55 18.15
N LEU A 55 17.02 7.61 19.42
CA LEU A 55 15.83 6.93 19.95
C LEU A 55 14.58 7.20 19.09
N LEU A 56 14.37 8.47 18.71
CA LEU A 56 13.22 8.88 17.88
C LEU A 56 13.29 8.34 16.44
N VAL A 57 14.48 8.18 15.86
CA VAL A 57 14.64 7.62 14.51
C VAL A 57 14.41 6.10 14.55
N ALA A 58 14.97 5.40 15.54
CA ALA A 58 14.70 3.97 15.73
C ALA A 58 13.20 3.68 15.98
N PHE A 59 12.55 4.47 16.84
CA PHE A 59 11.10 4.39 17.08
C PHE A 59 10.30 4.57 15.77
N ARG A 60 10.63 5.58 14.96
CA ARG A 60 9.99 5.83 13.66
C ARG A 60 10.21 4.71 12.64
N MET A 61 11.35 4.02 12.69
CA MET A 61 11.62 2.85 11.83
C MET A 61 10.81 1.62 12.25
N ILE A 62 10.68 1.36 13.56
CA ILE A 62 9.99 0.19 14.10
C ILE A 62 8.46 0.35 14.00
N ILE A 63 7.90 1.51 14.34
CA ILE A 63 6.45 1.72 14.43
C ILE A 63 5.70 1.50 13.11
N LEU A 64 6.33 1.82 11.97
CA LEU A 64 5.76 1.53 10.65
C LEU A 64 5.50 0.03 10.48
N VAL A 65 6.46 -0.82 10.84
CA VAL A 65 6.32 -2.29 10.75
C VAL A 65 5.33 -2.81 11.78
N ARG A 66 5.28 -2.24 13.00
CA ARG A 66 4.28 -2.63 14.00
C ARG A 66 2.86 -2.21 13.64
N PHE A 67 2.68 -1.16 12.83
CA PHE A 67 1.37 -0.80 12.29
C PHE A 67 0.94 -1.75 11.17
N PHE A 68 1.85 -2.19 10.30
CA PHE A 68 1.56 -3.28 9.35
C PHE A 68 1.18 -4.58 10.08
N ALA A 69 1.91 -4.96 11.13
CA ALA A 69 1.54 -6.10 11.97
C ALA A 69 0.13 -5.96 12.55
N ALA A 70 -0.19 -4.81 13.18
CA ALA A 70 -1.48 -4.56 13.83
C ALA A 70 -2.69 -4.68 12.89
N MET A 71 -2.51 -4.43 11.58
CA MET A 71 -3.56 -4.62 10.58
C MET A 71 -3.64 -6.05 10.02
N TYR A 72 -2.49 -6.74 9.87
CA TYR A 72 -2.39 -7.91 9.00
C TYR A 72 -2.02 -9.24 9.68
N THR A 73 -1.49 -9.27 10.92
CA THR A 73 -1.32 -10.55 11.63
C THR A 73 -2.69 -11.14 12.00
N SER A 74 -2.85 -12.45 11.75
CA SER A 74 -3.92 -13.25 12.33
C SER A 74 -3.77 -13.34 13.85
N LEU A 75 -4.86 -13.64 14.58
CA LEU A 75 -4.76 -13.98 16.00
C LEU A 75 -3.98 -15.29 16.17
N THR A 76 -3.26 -15.44 17.27
CA THR A 76 -2.31 -16.55 17.47
C THR A 76 -2.97 -17.86 17.92
N GLY A 77 -4.26 -17.83 18.25
CA GLY A 77 -5.07 -19.02 18.53
C GLY A 77 -6.37 -18.73 19.29
N TYR A 78 -7.13 -19.79 19.58
CA TYR A 78 -8.39 -19.78 20.34
C TYR A 78 -8.30 -18.91 21.61
N GLU A 79 -7.21 -19.05 22.38
CA GLU A 79 -7.05 -18.37 23.67
C GLU A 79 -6.95 -16.84 23.51
N GLU A 80 -6.30 -16.32 22.46
CA GLU A 80 -6.26 -14.86 22.25
C GLU A 80 -7.68 -14.30 22.04
N ALA A 81 -8.49 -14.98 21.23
CA ALA A 81 -9.88 -14.60 20.96
C ALA A 81 -10.76 -14.71 22.22
N PHE A 82 -10.90 -15.93 22.77
CA PHE A 82 -11.91 -16.24 23.77
C PHE A 82 -11.50 -15.93 25.22
N ASP A 83 -10.20 -15.83 25.52
CA ASP A 83 -9.75 -15.39 26.85
C ASP A 83 -9.58 -13.87 26.92
N HIS A 84 -9.20 -13.19 25.83
CA HIS A 84 -8.83 -11.76 25.91
C HIS A 84 -9.73 -10.84 25.11
N TRP A 85 -9.91 -11.05 23.81
CA TRP A 85 -10.76 -10.18 22.99
C TRP A 85 -12.24 -10.24 23.40
N GLU A 86 -12.73 -11.41 23.79
CA GLU A 86 -14.14 -11.61 24.16
C GLU A 86 -14.51 -11.02 25.53
N PRO A 87 -13.75 -11.24 26.62
CA PRO A 87 -13.93 -10.47 27.86
C PRO A 87 -13.69 -8.97 27.68
N LEU A 88 -12.79 -8.54 26.80
CA LEU A 88 -12.68 -7.12 26.44
C LEU A 88 -13.96 -6.60 25.75
N HIS A 89 -14.59 -7.39 24.88
CA HIS A 89 -15.88 -7.06 24.29
C HIS A 89 -16.97 -6.94 25.36
N TYR A 90 -17.03 -7.86 26.33
CA TYR A 90 -17.94 -7.77 27.47
C TYR A 90 -17.73 -6.51 28.33
N LEU A 91 -16.48 -6.11 28.60
CA LEU A 91 -16.19 -4.90 29.38
C LEU A 91 -16.44 -3.58 28.63
N VAL A 92 -16.50 -3.61 27.30
CA VAL A 92 -16.88 -2.47 26.47
C VAL A 92 -18.39 -2.48 26.20
N ARG A 93 -18.91 -3.49 25.50
CA ARG A 93 -20.31 -3.58 25.05
C ARG A 93 -21.28 -4.17 26.09
N GLY A 94 -20.92 -5.25 26.77
CA GLY A 94 -21.77 -5.89 27.79
C GLY A 94 -22.34 -7.25 27.40
N HIS A 95 -21.91 -7.78 26.25
CA HIS A 95 -22.08 -9.16 25.83
C HIS A 95 -20.78 -9.64 25.16
N GLY A 96 -20.65 -10.95 25.00
CA GLY A 96 -19.46 -11.63 24.48
C GLY A 96 -19.29 -12.97 25.19
N PHE A 97 -18.26 -13.73 24.81
CA PHE A 97 -17.94 -14.99 25.45
C PHE A 97 -16.91 -14.86 26.58
N HIS A 98 -16.73 -15.94 27.34
CA HIS A 98 -15.57 -16.18 28.18
C HIS A 98 -15.13 -17.64 28.15
N SER A 99 -13.88 -17.86 28.52
CA SER A 99 -13.32 -19.17 28.87
C SER A 99 -13.24 -19.32 30.40
N ARG A 100 -12.50 -20.36 30.85
CA ARG A 100 -12.23 -20.59 32.27
C ARG A 100 -11.26 -19.56 32.89
N GLY A 101 -10.43 -18.87 32.10
CA GLY A 101 -9.34 -18.02 32.61
C GLY A 101 -9.79 -16.82 33.45
N TYR A 102 -10.97 -16.27 33.14
CA TYR A 102 -11.59 -15.15 33.84
C TYR A 102 -12.77 -15.53 34.75
N SER A 103 -13.05 -16.83 34.94
CA SER A 103 -14.08 -17.29 35.90
C SER A 103 -13.60 -17.12 37.34
N ALA A 104 -14.54 -16.78 38.24
CA ALA A 104 -14.32 -16.75 39.68
C ALA A 104 -13.91 -18.11 40.27
N ASP A 105 -14.28 -19.23 39.64
CA ASP A 105 -13.89 -20.57 40.13
C ASP A 105 -12.39 -20.82 39.98
N HIS A 106 -11.79 -20.29 38.90
CA HIS A 106 -10.41 -20.51 38.50
C HIS A 106 -9.73 -19.19 38.08
N PRO A 107 -9.44 -18.30 39.05
CA PRO A 107 -8.90 -16.97 38.76
C PRO A 107 -7.41 -17.04 38.36
N LEU A 108 -7.17 -17.14 37.06
CA LEU A 108 -5.86 -17.41 36.45
C LEU A 108 -5.33 -16.26 35.59
N GLN A 109 -6.08 -15.17 35.39
CA GLN A 109 -5.71 -14.05 34.51
C GLN A 109 -6.03 -12.68 35.15
N SER A 110 -5.24 -11.64 34.85
CA SER A 110 -5.42 -10.32 35.46
C SER A 110 -6.39 -9.45 34.66
N TYR A 111 -7.46 -8.95 35.29
CA TYR A 111 -8.42 -8.04 34.68
C TYR A 111 -7.81 -6.67 34.35
N VAL A 112 -6.67 -6.31 34.96
CA VAL A 112 -5.96 -5.05 34.68
C VAL A 112 -5.57 -4.93 33.19
N LEU A 113 -5.17 -6.02 32.53
CA LEU A 113 -4.84 -6.01 31.11
C LEU A 113 -6.07 -5.67 30.25
N LEU A 114 -7.23 -6.25 30.57
CA LEU A 114 -8.49 -5.95 29.89
C LEU A 114 -8.92 -4.49 30.09
N VAL A 115 -8.73 -3.92 31.29
CA VAL A 115 -9.06 -2.50 31.55
C VAL A 115 -8.14 -1.56 30.79
N LEU A 116 -6.83 -1.85 30.73
CA LEU A 116 -5.88 -1.06 29.96
C LEU A 116 -6.17 -1.08 28.46
N ALA A 117 -6.70 -2.18 27.92
CA ALA A 117 -7.20 -2.26 26.55
C ALA A 117 -8.62 -1.66 26.37
N ALA A 118 -9.45 -1.66 27.40
CA ALA A 118 -10.77 -1.03 27.37
C ALA A 118 -10.68 0.50 27.22
N ILE A 119 -9.57 1.13 27.62
CA ILE A 119 -9.32 2.57 27.39
C ILE A 119 -9.26 2.89 25.87
N PRO A 120 -8.32 2.35 25.07
CA PRO A 120 -8.30 2.58 23.63
C PRO A 120 -9.53 2.01 22.91
N ALA A 121 -10.12 0.90 23.37
CA ALA A 121 -11.37 0.41 22.79
C ALA A 121 -12.54 1.40 22.99
N ARG A 122 -12.65 2.05 24.15
CA ARG A 122 -13.65 3.11 24.41
C ARG A 122 -13.31 4.44 23.72
N ILE A 123 -12.03 4.77 23.54
CA ILE A 123 -11.62 5.93 22.72
C ILE A 123 -11.97 5.69 21.25
N GLY A 124 -11.75 4.47 20.73
CA GLY A 124 -12.27 4.03 19.43
C GLY A 124 -13.79 4.16 19.36
N SER A 125 -14.47 3.90 20.48
CA SER A 125 -15.90 4.10 20.64
C SER A 125 -16.35 5.58 20.79
N LEU A 126 -15.45 6.56 20.72
CA LEU A 126 -15.77 7.98 20.57
C LEU A 126 -15.57 8.49 19.13
N PHE A 127 -14.82 7.75 18.30
CA PHE A 127 -14.62 8.06 16.88
C PHE A 127 -15.83 7.61 16.03
N ASN A 128 -16.97 8.25 16.24
CA ASN A 128 -18.09 8.17 15.30
C ASN A 128 -17.73 8.90 13.99
N TYR A 129 -17.55 8.14 12.91
CA TYR A 129 -17.19 8.65 11.57
C TYR A 129 -18.19 9.67 10.99
N SER A 130 -19.42 9.71 11.53
CA SER A 130 -20.53 10.57 11.10
C SER A 130 -20.40 12.07 11.45
N ASN A 131 -19.30 12.54 12.05
CA ASN A 131 -19.11 13.98 12.30
C ASN A 131 -17.66 14.44 12.08
N LYS A 132 -17.48 15.34 11.09
CA LYS A 132 -16.25 16.11 10.85
C LYS A 132 -16.05 17.10 12.01
N VAL A 133 -15.41 16.65 13.11
CA VAL A 133 -15.12 17.51 14.28
C VAL A 133 -14.11 18.60 13.90
N SER A 134 -14.62 19.80 13.66
CA SER A 134 -13.80 21.02 13.61
C SER A 134 -13.14 21.22 14.98
N LEU A 135 -11.81 21.18 15.01
CA LEU A 135 -10.98 21.10 16.22
C LEU A 135 -10.81 22.50 16.89
N SER A 136 -11.90 23.26 16.97
CA SER A 136 -11.92 24.70 17.26
C SER A 136 -12.70 25.11 18.52
N ARG A 137 -13.47 24.21 19.15
CA ARG A 137 -14.19 24.48 20.40
C ARG A 137 -14.20 23.29 21.37
N LEU A 138 -13.16 23.22 22.21
CA LEU A 138 -13.29 22.64 23.55
C LEU A 138 -13.61 23.78 24.52
N PRO A 139 -14.66 23.64 25.33
CA PRO A 139 -14.40 23.62 26.77
C PRO A 139 -15.18 22.54 27.53
N GLN A 140 -14.65 22.22 28.72
CA GLN A 140 -15.24 21.38 29.78
C GLN A 140 -15.44 19.89 29.47
N MET A 141 -14.58 19.08 30.10
CA MET A 141 -14.77 17.63 30.23
C MET A 141 -16.03 17.34 31.07
N ARG A 142 -16.97 16.57 30.53
CA ARG A 142 -17.83 15.69 31.34
C ARG A 142 -17.34 14.27 31.17
N LEU A 143 -16.47 13.88 32.09
CA LEU A 143 -15.88 12.55 32.15
C LEU A 143 -16.87 11.59 32.82
N PHE A 144 -17.10 10.43 32.18
CA PHE A 144 -18.05 9.37 32.56
C PHE A 144 -19.55 9.67 32.28
N THR A 145 -20.16 8.71 31.57
CA THR A 145 -21.56 8.61 31.07
C THR A 145 -22.04 9.70 30.10
N PRO A 146 -22.64 9.25 28.99
CA PRO A 146 -23.97 9.75 28.65
C PRO A 146 -24.97 8.61 28.41
N THR A 147 -26.19 8.77 28.92
CA THR A 147 -27.36 7.98 28.51
C THR A 147 -27.86 8.43 27.14
N HIS A 148 -28.55 7.54 26.41
CA HIS A 148 -29.24 7.80 25.14
C HIS A 148 -28.41 8.38 23.97
N ALA A 149 -27.49 7.58 23.44
CA ALA A 149 -27.06 7.67 22.03
C ALA A 149 -27.52 6.40 21.28
N ARG A 150 -28.37 6.54 20.25
CA ARG A 150 -29.02 5.39 19.58
C ARG A 150 -28.17 4.65 18.53
N CYS A 151 -26.91 5.02 18.33
CA CYS A 151 -26.01 4.35 17.38
C CYS A 151 -24.70 3.96 18.08
N PRO A 152 -24.40 2.66 18.22
CA PRO A 152 -23.08 2.20 18.63
C PRO A 152 -22.02 2.57 17.55
N PRO A 153 -20.80 2.92 17.96
CA PRO A 153 -19.69 3.21 17.05
C PRO A 153 -19.18 1.94 16.34
N PRO A 154 -18.47 2.05 15.20
CA PRO A 154 -18.01 0.89 14.43
C PRO A 154 -17.03 0.02 15.22
N GLN A 155 -17.48 -1.17 15.67
CA GLN A 155 -16.73 -2.07 16.56
C GLN A 155 -15.33 -2.43 16.01
N ARG A 156 -15.21 -2.56 14.70
CA ARG A 156 -13.96 -2.88 13.98
C ARG A 156 -12.84 -1.87 14.23
N VAL A 157 -13.19 -0.60 14.46
CA VAL A 157 -12.22 0.46 14.83
C VAL A 157 -11.66 0.21 16.23
N CYS A 158 -12.46 -0.28 17.18
CA CYS A 158 -12.01 -0.60 18.53
C CYS A 158 -10.94 -1.71 18.51
N PHE A 159 -11.16 -2.78 17.74
CA PHE A 159 -10.21 -3.89 17.56
C PHE A 159 -8.85 -3.40 17.05
N PHE A 160 -8.84 -2.69 15.91
CA PHE A 160 -7.59 -2.22 15.31
C PHE A 160 -6.90 -1.13 16.14
N LEU A 161 -7.65 -0.25 16.84
CA LEU A 161 -7.05 0.79 17.68
C LEU A 161 -6.34 0.21 18.90
N VAL A 162 -6.86 -0.85 19.53
CA VAL A 162 -6.16 -1.59 20.59
C VAL A 162 -4.83 -2.12 20.07
N ARG A 163 -4.81 -2.76 18.89
CA ARG A 163 -3.59 -3.35 18.28
C ARG A 163 -2.57 -2.27 17.87
N LEU A 164 -3.03 -1.12 17.37
CA LEU A 164 -2.17 0.05 17.09
C LEU A 164 -1.54 0.63 18.36
N VAL A 165 -2.26 0.66 19.48
CA VAL A 165 -1.71 1.10 20.77
C VAL A 165 -0.68 0.09 21.31
N LEU A 166 -0.96 -1.22 21.24
CA LEU A 166 0.03 -2.27 21.56
C LEU A 166 1.30 -2.11 20.72
N GLY A 167 1.17 -1.99 19.39
CA GLY A 167 2.29 -1.77 18.48
C GLY A 167 3.06 -0.47 18.75
N THR A 168 2.39 0.60 19.18
CA THR A 168 3.02 1.88 19.58
C THR A 168 3.85 1.72 20.84
N VAL A 169 3.30 1.11 21.89
CA VAL A 169 3.99 0.86 23.17
C VAL A 169 5.17 -0.08 22.95
N SER A 170 4.98 -1.15 22.18
CA SER A 170 6.03 -2.08 21.77
C SER A 170 7.18 -1.36 21.07
N SER A 171 6.88 -0.55 20.04
CA SER A 171 7.89 0.20 19.28
C SER A 171 8.75 1.13 20.14
N TYR A 172 8.17 1.71 21.19
CA TYR A 172 8.91 2.58 22.12
C TYR A 172 9.80 1.77 23.07
N ALA A 173 9.30 0.65 23.61
CA ALA A 173 10.07 -0.26 24.45
C ALA A 173 11.24 -0.91 23.66
N GLU A 174 11.00 -1.33 22.42
CA GLU A 174 12.02 -1.84 21.50
C GLU A 174 13.09 -0.78 21.18
N ALA A 175 12.70 0.45 20.87
CA ALA A 175 13.64 1.53 20.58
C ALA A 175 14.52 1.89 21.79
N LEU A 176 13.96 1.84 23.02
CA LEU A 176 14.72 1.99 24.27
C LEU A 176 15.70 0.84 24.50
N PHE A 177 15.29 -0.41 24.25
CA PHE A 177 16.17 -1.58 24.33
C PHE A 177 17.32 -1.50 23.32
N TYR A 178 17.02 -1.20 22.05
CA TYR A 178 18.02 -0.92 21.01
C TYR A 178 19.04 0.13 21.46
N ARG A 179 18.57 1.24 22.04
CA ARG A 179 19.44 2.32 22.49
C ARG A 179 20.34 1.87 23.64
N ALA A 180 19.81 1.12 24.60
CA ALA A 180 20.59 0.57 25.71
C ALA A 180 21.65 -0.44 25.25
N VAL A 181 21.38 -1.28 24.23
CA VAL A 181 22.41 -2.16 23.62
C VAL A 181 23.49 -1.31 22.93
N THR A 182 23.09 -0.26 22.22
CA THR A 182 24.00 0.67 21.53
C THR A 182 24.95 1.39 22.50
N ASP A 183 24.43 1.85 23.63
CA ASP A 183 25.18 2.65 24.61
C ASP A 183 26.01 1.82 25.59
N HIS A 184 25.55 0.63 26.00
CA HIS A 184 26.16 -0.16 27.08
C HIS A 184 26.80 -1.48 26.64
N VAL A 185 26.45 -2.03 25.46
CA VAL A 185 27.10 -3.23 24.92
C VAL A 185 28.09 -2.84 23.82
N SER A 186 27.59 -2.35 22.68
CA SER A 186 28.37 -1.80 21.58
C SER A 186 27.44 -1.23 20.49
N ALA A 187 27.85 -0.14 19.84
CA ALA A 187 27.15 0.39 18.68
C ALA A 187 27.11 -0.58 17.48
N HIS A 188 28.04 -1.54 17.40
CA HIS A 188 27.97 -2.61 16.40
C HIS A 188 26.85 -3.62 16.69
N VAL A 189 26.79 -4.15 17.92
CA VAL A 189 25.73 -5.08 18.34
C VAL A 189 24.37 -4.38 18.30
N GLY A 190 24.29 -3.12 18.74
CA GLY A 190 23.08 -2.31 18.66
C GLY A 190 22.53 -2.19 17.24
N ARG A 191 23.38 -1.91 16.24
CA ARG A 191 22.97 -1.91 14.82
C ARG A 191 22.36 -3.24 14.39
N TYR A 192 22.96 -4.37 14.76
CA TYR A 192 22.44 -5.69 14.39
C TYR A 192 21.10 -5.98 15.10
N VAL A 193 20.95 -5.59 16.37
CA VAL A 193 19.69 -5.68 17.12
C VAL A 193 18.60 -4.85 16.46
N LEU A 194 18.86 -3.62 16.00
CA LEU A 194 17.85 -2.80 15.33
C LEU A 194 17.29 -3.47 14.06
N TRP A 195 18.16 -3.98 13.19
CA TRP A 195 17.72 -4.70 11.98
C TRP A 195 16.97 -5.99 12.33
N ALA A 196 17.41 -6.72 13.36
CA ALA A 196 16.74 -7.95 13.78
C ALA A 196 15.37 -7.67 14.44
N LEU A 197 15.23 -6.61 15.22
CA LEU A 197 13.94 -6.15 15.77
C LEU A 197 12.96 -5.83 14.64
N ILE A 198 13.35 -4.96 13.71
CA ILE A 198 12.48 -4.49 12.61
C ILE A 198 11.97 -5.68 11.77
N PHE A 199 12.82 -6.67 11.46
CA PHE A 199 12.48 -7.73 10.51
C PHE A 199 12.12 -9.09 11.12
N SER A 200 12.32 -9.35 12.42
CA SER A 200 11.98 -10.65 13.03
C SER A 200 10.49 -10.94 12.99
N SER A 201 10.15 -12.15 12.51
CA SER A 201 8.81 -12.74 12.52
C SER A 201 8.24 -12.80 13.95
N GLY A 202 9.04 -13.23 14.93
CA GLY A 202 8.61 -13.28 16.34
C GLY A 202 8.23 -11.92 16.92
N PHE A 203 8.94 -10.84 16.57
CA PHE A 203 8.55 -9.48 16.98
C PHE A 203 7.41 -8.90 16.14
N TYR A 204 7.24 -9.32 14.88
CA TYR A 204 6.10 -8.94 14.05
C TYR A 204 4.78 -9.48 14.61
N GLU A 205 4.78 -10.75 15.02
CA GLU A 205 3.70 -11.40 15.77
C GLU A 205 3.51 -10.76 17.17
N ALA A 206 4.48 -10.98 18.06
CA ALA A 206 4.35 -10.74 19.50
C ALA A 206 4.07 -9.28 19.89
N ALA A 207 4.45 -8.30 19.07
CA ALA A 207 4.22 -6.88 19.36
C ALA A 207 2.76 -6.43 19.27
N THR A 208 1.88 -7.24 18.65
CA THR A 208 0.49 -6.83 18.32
C THR A 208 -0.59 -7.84 18.70
N SER A 209 -0.22 -9.04 19.14
CA SER A 209 -1.11 -10.00 19.82
C SER A 209 -1.62 -9.43 21.14
N PHE A 210 -2.90 -9.61 21.45
CA PHE A 210 -3.48 -9.17 22.71
C PHE A 210 -3.42 -10.28 23.77
N VAL A 211 -2.20 -10.68 24.16
CA VAL A 211 -1.94 -11.71 25.18
C VAL A 211 -1.10 -11.15 26.35
N PRO A 212 -1.23 -11.68 27.57
CA PRO A 212 -0.40 -11.29 28.72
C PRO A 212 1.12 -11.36 28.45
N ALA A 213 1.57 -12.34 27.67
CA ALA A 213 2.97 -12.50 27.29
C ALA A 213 3.53 -11.31 26.48
N THR A 214 2.68 -10.63 25.70
CA THR A 214 3.02 -9.40 24.97
C THR A 214 3.20 -8.22 25.93
N ALA A 215 2.33 -8.07 26.92
CA ALA A 215 2.51 -7.05 27.96
C ALA A 215 3.79 -7.31 28.76
N ALA A 216 4.09 -8.57 29.11
CA ALA A 216 5.34 -8.93 29.76
C ALA A 216 6.58 -8.66 28.87
N LEU A 217 6.53 -8.91 27.55
CA LEU A 217 7.57 -8.50 26.61
C LEU A 217 7.85 -6.98 26.68
N PHE A 218 6.81 -6.14 26.76
CA PHE A 218 7.01 -4.68 26.86
C PHE A 218 7.73 -4.30 28.16
N PHE A 219 7.30 -4.86 29.29
CA PHE A 219 7.95 -4.62 30.59
C PHE A 219 9.37 -5.20 30.66
N VAL A 220 9.63 -6.37 30.06
CA VAL A 220 10.98 -6.95 29.98
C VAL A 220 11.91 -6.13 29.08
N LEU A 221 11.43 -5.60 27.94
CA LEU A 221 12.20 -4.67 27.10
C LEU A 221 12.61 -3.42 27.89
N LEU A 222 11.67 -2.81 28.62
CA LEU A 222 11.90 -1.62 29.45
C LEU A 222 12.86 -1.92 30.61
N ALA A 223 12.66 -3.01 31.35
CA ALA A 223 13.55 -3.44 32.43
C ALA A 223 14.97 -3.75 31.91
N SER A 224 15.06 -4.39 30.74
CA SER A 224 16.33 -4.72 30.08
C SER A 224 17.11 -3.48 29.67
N ALA A 225 16.44 -2.38 29.29
CA ALA A 225 17.10 -1.10 29.02
C ALA A 225 17.78 -0.47 30.26
N PHE A 226 17.47 -0.94 31.47
CA PHE A 226 18.19 -0.64 32.70
C PHE A 226 19.16 -1.77 33.12
N ALA A 227 18.82 -3.03 32.88
CA ALA A 227 19.66 -4.19 33.19
C ALA A 227 20.95 -4.25 32.34
N LEU A 228 20.88 -3.84 31.08
CA LEU A 228 22.03 -3.73 30.17
C LEU A 228 23.11 -2.77 30.70
N ARG A 229 22.72 -1.75 31.47
CA ARG A 229 23.65 -0.83 32.14
C ARG A 229 24.48 -1.60 33.18
N PRO A 230 25.77 -1.28 33.40
CA PRO A 230 26.55 -1.90 34.46
C PRO A 230 25.97 -1.63 35.86
N ALA A 231 26.32 -2.46 36.84
CA ALA A 231 25.92 -2.25 38.23
C ALA A 231 26.55 -0.99 38.83
N ASP A 232 25.72 -0.23 39.54
CA ASP A 232 25.97 1.13 40.02
C ASP A 232 25.14 1.32 41.31
N VAL A 233 25.64 2.09 42.29
CA VAL A 233 24.87 2.55 43.48
C VAL A 233 23.69 3.50 43.15
N THR A 234 23.47 3.84 41.89
CA THR A 234 22.34 4.66 41.44
C THR A 234 21.01 3.93 41.55
N THR A 235 20.24 4.23 42.62
CA THR A 235 18.91 3.68 42.95
C THR A 235 17.94 3.58 41.76
N ARG A 236 17.99 4.54 40.81
CA ARG A 236 17.13 4.53 39.61
C ARG A 236 17.32 3.28 38.74
N ARG A 237 18.51 2.68 38.69
CA ARG A 237 18.78 1.45 37.91
C ARG A 237 17.98 0.29 38.48
N ILE A 238 18.20 -0.02 39.76
CA ILE A 238 17.63 -1.18 40.44
C ILE A 238 16.12 -1.09 40.60
N VAL A 239 15.57 0.10 40.94
CA VAL A 239 14.12 0.31 41.04
C VAL A 239 13.41 0.01 39.71
N MET A 240 13.88 0.60 38.60
CA MET A 240 13.26 0.41 37.28
C MET A 240 13.42 -1.03 36.76
N LEU A 241 14.55 -1.67 37.06
CA LEU A 241 14.82 -3.07 36.70
C LEU A 241 13.88 -4.03 37.44
N VAL A 242 13.88 -3.98 38.78
CA VAL A 242 13.11 -4.90 39.61
C VAL A 242 11.61 -4.68 39.41
N THR A 243 11.13 -3.43 39.45
CA THR A 243 9.70 -3.12 39.24
C THR A 243 9.24 -3.55 37.85
N GLY A 244 10.06 -3.40 36.81
CA GLY A 244 9.73 -3.85 35.45
C GLY A 244 9.61 -5.38 35.34
N PHE A 245 10.60 -6.15 35.82
CA PHE A 245 10.51 -7.62 35.80
C PHE A 245 9.40 -8.16 36.73
N VAL A 246 9.16 -7.52 37.87
CA VAL A 246 8.09 -7.90 38.80
C VAL A 246 6.71 -7.61 38.18
N ALA A 247 6.50 -6.47 37.53
CA ALA A 247 5.27 -6.19 36.80
C ALA A 247 5.04 -7.18 35.63
N ALA A 248 6.09 -7.51 34.87
CA ALA A 248 6.01 -8.51 33.80
C ALA A 248 5.62 -9.90 34.34
N SER A 249 6.20 -10.30 35.47
CA SER A 249 5.89 -11.54 36.19
C SER A 249 4.45 -11.59 36.69
N PHE A 250 3.94 -10.46 37.21
CA PHE A 250 2.57 -10.37 37.71
C PHE A 250 1.49 -10.30 36.64
N ILE A 251 1.81 -9.80 35.44
CA ILE A 251 0.84 -9.69 34.35
C ILE A 251 0.75 -11.00 33.54
N SER A 252 1.87 -11.70 33.30
CA SER A 252 1.90 -12.87 32.41
C SER A 252 2.13 -14.22 33.10
N THR A 253 3.28 -14.41 33.73
CA THR A 253 3.65 -15.70 34.32
C THR A 253 4.76 -15.53 35.35
N PRO A 254 4.71 -16.22 36.51
CA PRO A 254 5.75 -16.17 37.53
C PRO A 254 7.13 -16.56 36.99
N LEU A 255 7.20 -17.30 35.88
CA LEU A 255 8.45 -17.68 35.23
C LEU A 255 9.32 -16.47 34.86
N VAL A 256 8.73 -15.31 34.51
CA VAL A 256 9.49 -14.11 34.07
C VAL A 256 10.51 -13.64 35.11
N ALA A 257 10.31 -13.96 36.39
CA ALA A 257 11.29 -13.70 37.45
C ALA A 257 12.67 -14.36 37.20
N PHE A 258 12.72 -15.50 36.50
CA PHE A 258 13.98 -16.17 36.15
C PHE A 258 14.86 -15.35 35.18
N LEU A 259 14.27 -14.48 34.35
CA LEU A 259 15.03 -13.55 33.49
C LEU A 259 15.73 -12.44 34.30
N ALA A 260 15.18 -12.09 35.48
CA ALA A 260 15.73 -11.06 36.36
C ALA A 260 16.91 -11.56 37.21
N ALA A 261 16.97 -12.87 37.50
CA ALA A 261 17.89 -13.45 38.47
C ALA A 261 19.38 -13.09 38.25
N PRO A 262 19.94 -13.14 37.01
CA PRO A 262 21.34 -12.74 36.78
C PRO A 262 21.64 -11.29 37.16
N PHE A 263 20.67 -10.38 37.03
CA PHE A 263 20.85 -8.96 37.33
C PHE A 263 20.66 -8.63 38.82
N VAL A 264 19.84 -9.40 39.54
CA VAL A 264 19.76 -9.34 41.01
C VAL A 264 21.07 -9.85 41.62
N VAL A 265 21.60 -10.97 41.11
CA VAL A 265 22.92 -11.50 41.47
C VAL A 265 24.04 -10.49 41.18
N GLU A 266 23.99 -9.78 40.04
CA GLU A 266 24.95 -8.69 39.75
C GLU A 266 24.92 -7.59 40.81
N GLN A 267 23.73 -7.08 41.12
CA GLN A 267 23.56 -5.93 42.01
C GLN A 267 23.98 -6.26 43.45
N LEU A 268 23.75 -7.50 43.91
CA LEU A 268 24.13 -7.94 45.25
C LEU A 268 25.62 -8.33 45.36
N LEU A 269 26.17 -9.06 44.38
CA LEU A 269 27.47 -9.73 44.52
C LEU A 269 28.61 -9.15 43.67
N MET A 270 28.34 -8.38 42.60
CA MET A 270 29.40 -7.93 41.69
C MET A 270 29.84 -6.48 41.91
N GLN A 271 31.15 -6.26 41.81
CA GLN A 271 31.78 -4.95 41.95
C GLN A 271 31.64 -4.20 40.61
N GLY A 272 31.09 -2.98 40.63
CA GLY A 272 30.70 -2.29 39.40
C GLY A 272 31.87 -2.09 38.43
N THR A 273 31.62 -2.14 37.12
CA THR A 273 32.71 -2.03 36.11
C THR A 273 33.44 -0.70 36.14
N GLU A 274 32.83 0.34 36.71
CA GLU A 274 33.44 1.67 36.88
C GLU A 274 33.62 2.05 38.38
N GLN A 275 32.97 1.35 39.32
CA GLN A 275 32.91 1.76 40.73
C GLN A 275 33.89 0.98 41.61
N ARG A 276 34.69 1.73 42.40
CA ARG A 276 35.65 1.19 43.37
C ARG A 276 34.98 1.05 44.74
N ILE A 277 34.93 -0.16 45.29
CA ILE A 277 34.61 -0.36 46.72
C ILE A 277 35.88 -0.06 47.54
N PRO A 278 35.85 0.84 48.54
CA PRO A 278 36.99 1.06 49.42
C PRO A 278 37.32 -0.18 50.26
N ALA A 279 38.62 -0.41 50.50
CA ALA A 279 39.06 -1.52 51.35
C ALA A 279 38.46 -1.40 52.77
N GLY A 280 37.93 -2.49 53.31
CA GLY A 280 37.22 -2.52 54.60
C GLY A 280 35.75 -2.09 54.56
N GLN A 281 35.24 -1.48 53.49
CA GLN A 281 33.85 -0.97 53.41
C GLN A 281 32.87 -1.90 52.68
N SER A 282 33.28 -3.14 52.36
CA SER A 282 32.46 -4.12 51.62
C SER A 282 31.11 -4.40 52.31
N ALA A 283 31.09 -4.54 53.63
CA ALA A 283 29.86 -4.78 54.39
C ALA A 283 28.88 -3.59 54.30
N ALA A 284 29.38 -2.35 54.38
CA ALA A 284 28.56 -1.15 54.24
C ALA A 284 27.99 -1.02 52.82
N THR A 285 28.82 -1.21 51.78
CA THR A 285 28.36 -1.18 50.39
C THR A 285 27.35 -2.30 50.10
N MET A 286 27.47 -3.47 50.74
CA MET A 286 26.49 -4.55 50.62
C MET A 286 25.17 -4.21 51.33
N ALA A 287 25.22 -3.55 52.49
CA ALA A 287 24.04 -3.04 53.18
C ALA A 287 23.31 -1.95 52.38
N ASP A 288 24.03 -1.02 51.75
CA ASP A 288 23.45 0.00 50.85
C ASP A 288 22.77 -0.65 49.63
N ARG A 289 23.38 -1.67 49.04
CA ARG A 289 22.78 -2.42 47.91
C ARG A 289 21.55 -3.23 48.34
N ALA A 290 21.56 -3.78 49.56
CA ALA A 290 20.41 -4.46 50.14
C ALA A 290 19.27 -3.49 50.47
N SER A 291 19.56 -2.29 51.00
CA SER A 291 18.54 -1.28 51.29
C SER A 291 17.93 -0.72 49.98
N GLN A 292 18.75 -0.53 48.95
CA GLN A 292 18.27 -0.21 47.60
C GLN A 292 17.39 -1.32 47.00
N LEU A 293 17.70 -2.60 47.24
CA LEU A 293 16.84 -3.71 46.83
C LEU A 293 15.53 -3.71 47.62
N GLY A 294 15.56 -3.43 48.93
CA GLY A 294 14.37 -3.22 49.74
C GLY A 294 13.48 -2.09 49.21
N LEU A 295 14.08 -0.95 48.83
CA LEU A 295 13.37 0.17 48.20
C LEU A 295 12.81 -0.19 46.81
N ALA A 296 13.52 -0.99 46.02
CA ALA A 296 13.04 -1.48 44.74
C ALA A 296 11.88 -2.49 44.89
N LEU A 297 11.89 -3.33 45.93
CA LEU A 297 10.79 -4.20 46.30
C LEU A 297 9.58 -3.41 46.84
N ALA A 298 9.80 -2.36 47.64
CA ALA A 298 8.74 -1.47 48.11
C ALA A 298 8.08 -0.67 46.96
N ALA A 299 8.89 -0.14 46.03
CA ALA A 299 8.40 0.50 44.80
C ALA A 299 7.61 -0.50 43.92
N SER A 300 8.06 -1.76 43.86
CA SER A 300 7.29 -2.83 43.19
C SER A 300 5.96 -3.08 43.91
N ALA A 301 5.96 -3.19 45.24
CA ALA A 301 4.75 -3.38 46.04
C ALA A 301 3.71 -2.25 45.84
N SER A 302 4.14 -1.00 45.67
CA SER A 302 3.22 0.11 45.36
C SER A 302 2.54 0.02 43.98
N VAL A 303 3.13 -0.72 43.03
CA VAL A 303 2.51 -1.02 41.73
C VAL A 303 1.65 -2.29 41.81
N LEU A 304 2.09 -3.30 42.57
CA LEU A 304 1.39 -4.57 42.72
C LEU A 304 0.13 -4.51 43.60
N LEU A 305 0.14 -3.73 44.67
CA LEU A 305 -0.99 -3.65 45.60
C LEU A 305 -2.28 -3.15 44.89
N PRO A 306 -2.26 -2.10 44.06
CA PRO A 306 -3.39 -1.75 43.21
C PRO A 306 -3.87 -2.87 42.29
N ILE A 307 -2.96 -3.65 41.67
CA ILE A 307 -3.31 -4.77 40.78
C ILE A 307 -4.03 -5.87 41.56
N VAL A 308 -3.48 -6.31 42.70
CA VAL A 308 -4.07 -7.35 43.56
C VAL A 308 -5.43 -6.93 44.12
N LEU A 309 -5.56 -5.68 44.57
CA LEU A 309 -6.85 -5.13 45.04
C LEU A 309 -7.88 -5.02 43.90
N PHE A 310 -7.44 -4.67 42.69
CA PHE A 310 -8.30 -4.58 41.52
C PHE A 310 -8.82 -5.95 41.07
N ASP A 311 -7.92 -6.91 40.88
CA ASP A 311 -8.29 -8.28 40.47
C ASP A 311 -9.15 -8.96 41.53
N SER A 312 -8.82 -8.77 42.82
CA SER A 312 -9.66 -9.29 43.92
C SER A 312 -11.07 -8.71 43.92
N ARG A 313 -11.24 -7.43 43.53
CA ARG A 313 -12.56 -6.81 43.37
C ARG A 313 -13.29 -7.34 42.13
N ALA A 314 -12.59 -7.57 41.03
CA ALA A 314 -13.17 -8.07 39.78
C ALA A 314 -13.69 -9.52 39.90
N TYR A 315 -12.95 -10.37 40.61
CA TYR A 315 -13.33 -11.75 40.91
C TYR A 315 -14.28 -11.91 42.12
N GLY A 316 -14.46 -10.86 42.93
CA GLY A 316 -15.30 -10.89 44.14
C GLY A 316 -14.69 -11.62 45.35
N GLN A 317 -13.43 -12.07 45.27
CA GLN A 317 -12.71 -12.80 46.31
C GLN A 317 -11.22 -12.42 46.33
N PHE A 318 -10.57 -12.51 47.49
CA PHE A 318 -9.15 -12.16 47.63
C PHE A 318 -8.25 -13.08 46.79
N THR A 319 -7.61 -12.49 45.78
CA THR A 319 -6.97 -13.21 44.68
C THR A 319 -5.59 -12.64 44.37
N ILE A 320 -4.57 -13.49 44.36
CA ILE A 320 -3.24 -13.16 43.84
C ILE A 320 -2.99 -14.05 42.61
N VAL A 321 -3.39 -13.55 41.44
CA VAL A 321 -3.41 -14.31 40.17
C VAL A 321 -2.09 -15.06 39.89
N PRO A 322 -0.89 -14.45 39.97
CA PRO A 322 0.37 -15.15 39.66
C PRO A 322 0.70 -16.28 40.64
N LEU A 323 0.20 -16.20 41.87
CA LEU A 323 0.38 -17.21 42.91
C LEU A 323 -0.59 -18.39 42.69
N ASN A 324 -1.76 -18.16 42.11
CA ASN A 324 -2.67 -19.22 41.67
C ASN A 324 -2.12 -19.93 40.41
N VAL A 325 -1.62 -19.17 39.44
CA VAL A 325 -0.88 -19.72 38.28
C VAL A 325 0.32 -20.54 38.78
N LEU A 326 1.14 -20.01 39.71
CA LEU A 326 2.28 -20.74 40.26
C LEU A 326 1.86 -22.04 40.96
N LYS A 327 0.79 -22.04 41.77
CA LYS A 327 0.24 -23.27 42.38
C LYS A 327 -0.14 -24.30 41.33
N GLN A 328 -0.85 -23.90 40.27
CA GLN A 328 -1.28 -24.80 39.19
C GLN A 328 -0.09 -25.35 38.40
N THR A 329 0.88 -24.49 38.05
CA THR A 329 2.13 -24.90 37.41
C THR A 329 2.89 -25.90 38.29
N LEU A 330 3.14 -25.59 39.57
CA LEU A 330 3.85 -26.48 40.49
C LEU A 330 3.15 -27.83 40.71
N ALA A 331 1.81 -27.84 40.76
CA ALA A 331 1.02 -29.08 40.91
C ALA A 331 1.05 -29.99 39.65
N THR A 332 1.51 -29.48 38.51
CA THR A 332 1.53 -30.20 37.22
C THR A 332 2.94 -30.36 36.62
N THR A 333 3.94 -29.67 37.17
CA THR A 333 5.31 -29.63 36.64
C THR A 333 6.14 -30.79 37.17
N SER A 334 6.68 -31.60 36.26
CA SER A 334 7.81 -32.47 36.60
C SER A 334 9.10 -31.63 36.61
N PHE A 335 9.88 -31.70 37.69
CA PHE A 335 11.16 -30.97 37.80
C PHE A 335 12.28 -31.55 36.90
N SER A 336 12.00 -32.59 36.11
CA SER A 336 12.89 -33.15 35.10
C SER A 336 12.73 -32.43 33.74
N PRO A 337 13.84 -32.04 33.07
CA PRO A 337 13.77 -31.46 31.73
C PRO A 337 13.14 -32.41 30.70
N ASN A 338 12.05 -31.99 30.06
CA ASN A 338 11.37 -32.76 29.03
C ASN A 338 11.92 -32.40 27.64
N PHE A 339 12.64 -33.35 27.02
CA PHE A 339 13.26 -33.15 25.71
C PHE A 339 12.24 -32.78 24.61
N ALA A 340 11.05 -33.39 24.59
CA ALA A 340 10.02 -33.07 23.59
C ALA A 340 9.44 -31.65 23.76
N THR A 341 9.33 -31.17 25.01
CA THR A 341 8.98 -29.78 25.30
C THR A 341 10.08 -28.82 24.89
N LEU A 342 11.35 -29.12 25.20
CA LEU A 342 12.49 -28.31 24.76
C LEU A 342 12.60 -28.25 23.22
N SER A 343 12.43 -29.39 22.53
CA SER A 343 12.42 -29.45 21.07
C SER A 343 11.31 -28.58 20.47
N TYR A 344 10.11 -28.58 21.05
CA TYR A 344 9.01 -27.72 20.63
C TYR A 344 9.39 -26.22 20.71
N TYR A 345 9.92 -25.77 21.86
CA TYR A 345 10.30 -24.37 22.05
C TYR A 345 11.50 -23.93 21.19
N LEU A 346 12.51 -24.78 21.02
CA LEU A 346 13.62 -24.52 20.11
C LEU A 346 13.16 -24.43 18.65
N TYR A 347 12.25 -25.32 18.23
CA TYR A 347 11.69 -25.33 16.88
C TYR A 347 10.84 -24.06 16.60
N HIS A 348 9.97 -23.63 17.53
CA HIS A 348 9.24 -22.37 17.38
C HIS A 348 10.18 -21.15 17.36
N SER A 349 11.18 -21.13 18.25
CA SER A 349 12.21 -20.09 18.25
C SER A 349 12.98 -20.02 16.92
N LEU A 350 13.20 -21.16 16.26
CA LEU A 350 13.91 -21.23 14.97
C LEU A 350 13.10 -20.60 13.82
N LEU A 351 11.77 -20.62 13.89
CA LEU A 351 10.88 -19.95 12.91
C LEU A 351 10.72 -18.45 13.17
N GLN A 352 10.88 -18.01 14.43
CA GLN A 352 10.78 -16.60 14.82
C GLN A 352 12.09 -15.82 14.66
N LEU A 353 13.24 -16.51 14.66
CA LEU A 353 14.59 -15.92 14.77
C LEU A 353 15.61 -16.47 13.75
N ASN A 354 15.28 -17.54 13.03
CA ASN A 354 16.08 -18.08 11.93
C ASN A 354 17.51 -18.43 12.41
N VAL A 355 18.52 -18.03 11.63
CA VAL A 355 19.95 -18.22 11.92
C VAL A 355 20.43 -17.53 13.21
N LEU A 356 19.64 -16.64 13.83
CA LEU A 356 20.01 -16.02 15.12
C LEU A 356 19.85 -16.99 16.30
N LEU A 357 18.96 -17.98 16.23
CA LEU A 357 18.82 -18.97 17.31
C LEU A 357 20.09 -19.82 17.53
N PRO A 358 20.63 -20.55 16.52
CA PRO A 358 21.83 -21.36 16.73
C PRO A 358 23.05 -20.52 17.11
N LEU A 359 23.16 -19.29 16.57
CA LEU A 359 24.20 -18.35 17.03
C LEU A 359 23.96 -17.88 18.47
N GLY A 360 22.72 -17.73 18.90
CA GLY A 360 22.37 -17.35 20.27
C GLY A 360 22.74 -18.42 21.28
N LEU A 361 22.50 -19.70 20.96
CA LEU A 361 22.90 -20.86 21.78
C LEU A 361 24.44 -20.99 21.91
N LEU A 362 25.19 -20.44 20.95
CA LEU A 362 26.66 -20.43 20.96
C LEU A 362 27.27 -19.20 21.64
N SER A 363 26.49 -18.27 22.19
CA SER A 363 26.99 -16.98 22.68
C SER A 363 27.96 -17.10 23.86
N LEU A 364 27.69 -18.00 24.82
CA LEU A 364 28.53 -18.21 26.01
C LEU A 364 29.84 -18.96 25.65
N PRO A 365 29.84 -20.02 24.83
CA PRO A 365 31.06 -20.56 24.23
C PRO A 365 31.85 -19.52 23.42
N ALA A 366 31.18 -18.69 22.60
CA ALA A 366 31.81 -17.64 21.80
C ALA A 366 32.42 -16.53 22.68
N LEU A 367 31.77 -16.16 23.78
CA LEU A 367 32.32 -15.25 24.78
C LEU A 367 33.60 -15.82 25.40
N ALA A 368 33.57 -17.08 25.85
CA ALA A 368 34.73 -17.75 26.45
C ALA A 368 35.89 -17.94 25.46
N LEU A 369 35.60 -18.15 24.17
CA LEU A 369 36.61 -18.17 23.11
C LEU A 369 37.19 -16.77 22.85
N THR A 370 36.34 -15.74 22.79
CA THR A 370 36.78 -14.34 22.55
C THR A 370 37.67 -13.81 23.67
N VAL A 371 37.41 -14.17 24.93
CA VAL A 371 38.30 -13.82 26.05
C VAL A 371 39.71 -14.42 25.90
N ARG A 372 39.85 -15.57 25.22
CA ARG A 372 41.17 -16.17 24.92
C ARG A 372 41.81 -15.61 23.64
N VAL A 373 41.02 -15.38 22.59
CA VAL A 373 41.50 -15.03 21.24
C VAL A 373 41.71 -13.51 21.05
N ASP A 374 40.82 -12.67 21.59
CA ASP A 374 40.90 -11.21 21.49
C ASP A 374 40.50 -10.54 22.83
N PRO A 375 41.28 -10.75 23.90
CA PRO A 375 41.00 -10.17 25.22
C PRO A 375 40.93 -8.64 25.20
N LYS A 376 41.58 -7.98 24.23
CA LYS A 376 41.63 -6.51 24.09
C LYS A 376 40.26 -5.89 23.76
N ARG A 377 39.29 -6.66 23.25
CA ARG A 377 37.90 -6.18 23.06
C ARG A 377 37.20 -5.83 24.39
N PHE A 378 37.72 -6.32 25.51
CA PHE A 378 37.20 -6.00 26.86
C PHE A 378 38.01 -4.88 27.55
N GLY A 379 38.71 -4.04 26.77
CA GLY A 379 39.67 -3.04 27.27
C GLY A 379 41.03 -3.64 27.65
N ASP A 380 42.04 -2.79 27.86
CA ASP A 380 43.33 -3.23 28.39
C ASP A 380 43.16 -3.70 29.85
N LEU A 381 43.94 -4.69 30.26
CA LEU A 381 44.02 -5.12 31.67
C LEU A 381 44.65 -4.02 32.54
N ARG A 382 45.50 -3.17 31.95
CA ARG A 382 46.15 -2.03 32.60
C ARG A 382 45.19 -0.87 32.91
N ASP A 383 44.09 -0.77 32.17
CA ASP A 383 43.07 0.28 32.34
C ASP A 383 42.06 -0.06 33.46
N ARG A 384 42.21 -1.21 34.14
CA ARG A 384 41.29 -1.70 35.17
C ARG A 384 41.85 -1.50 36.57
N LEU A 385 41.01 -1.04 37.49
CA LEU A 385 41.37 -0.88 38.90
C LEU A 385 41.24 -2.22 39.65
N PRO A 386 42.07 -2.48 40.68
CA PRO A 386 41.88 -3.61 41.57
C PRO A 386 40.49 -3.58 42.22
N GLY A 387 39.75 -4.69 42.15
CA GLY A 387 38.37 -4.78 42.65
C GLY A 387 37.28 -4.28 41.69
N GLN A 388 37.49 -4.39 40.38
CA GLN A 388 36.44 -4.21 39.36
C GLN A 388 36.08 -5.56 38.71
N THR A 389 34.78 -5.81 38.48
CA THR A 389 34.34 -7.01 37.74
C THR A 389 34.78 -6.95 36.27
N HIS A 390 35.31 -8.07 35.77
CA HIS A 390 35.75 -8.23 34.38
C HIS A 390 34.61 -7.93 33.38
N PRO A 391 34.77 -7.04 32.37
CA PRO A 391 33.68 -6.69 31.44
C PRO A 391 33.06 -7.88 30.71
N ALA A 392 33.84 -8.91 30.37
CA ALA A 392 33.30 -10.16 29.84
C ALA A 392 32.37 -10.92 30.82
N LEU A 393 32.62 -10.89 32.14
CA LEU A 393 31.72 -11.49 33.14
C LEU A 393 30.43 -10.67 33.28
N SER A 394 30.55 -9.34 33.25
CA SER A 394 29.37 -8.47 33.16
C SER A 394 28.56 -8.75 31.90
N LEU A 395 29.21 -8.94 30.74
CA LEU A 395 28.53 -9.33 29.49
C LEU A 395 27.88 -10.72 29.56
N ALA A 396 28.52 -11.71 30.21
CA ALA A 396 27.94 -13.04 30.41
C ALA A 396 26.56 -12.96 31.08
N LEU A 397 26.40 -12.12 32.10
CA LEU A 397 25.12 -11.90 32.78
C LEU A 397 24.02 -11.31 31.88
N ARG A 398 24.37 -10.61 30.78
CA ARG A 398 23.38 -10.12 29.79
C ARG A 398 22.96 -11.23 28.81
N LEU A 399 23.77 -12.28 28.66
CA LEU A 399 23.58 -13.38 27.71
C LEU A 399 22.87 -14.59 28.37
N VAL A 400 23.20 -14.87 29.64
CA VAL A 400 22.64 -15.97 30.45
C VAL A 400 21.10 -16.02 30.53
N PRO A 401 20.31 -14.92 30.60
CA PRO A 401 18.85 -15.00 30.74
C PRO A 401 18.14 -15.87 29.69
N MET A 402 18.60 -15.84 28.43
CA MET A 402 18.09 -16.71 27.36
C MET A 402 18.25 -18.20 27.68
N HIS A 403 19.39 -18.56 28.26
CA HIS A 403 19.74 -19.94 28.59
C HIS A 403 18.94 -20.45 29.79
N ILE A 404 18.76 -19.59 30.81
CA ILE A 404 17.86 -19.88 31.95
C ILE A 404 16.42 -20.07 31.45
N TRP A 405 15.94 -19.24 30.51
CA TRP A 405 14.59 -19.36 29.95
C TRP A 405 14.35 -20.70 29.27
N LEU A 406 15.29 -21.15 28.44
CA LEU A 406 15.18 -22.46 27.77
C LEU A 406 15.14 -23.63 28.75
N VAL A 407 15.90 -23.56 29.85
CA VAL A 407 15.83 -24.56 30.93
C VAL A 407 14.49 -24.52 31.64
N ALA A 408 13.99 -23.33 32.02
CA ALA A 408 12.69 -23.17 32.69
C ALA A 408 11.52 -23.65 31.81
N LEU A 409 11.55 -23.35 30.51
CA LEU A 409 10.57 -23.83 29.55
C LEU A 409 10.65 -25.35 29.31
N SER A 410 11.85 -25.95 29.37
CA SER A 410 12.00 -27.42 29.20
C SER A 410 11.27 -28.25 30.26
N MET A 411 11.02 -27.67 31.44
CA MET A 411 10.29 -28.32 32.54
C MET A 411 8.77 -28.16 32.43
N GLN A 412 8.26 -27.29 31.55
CA GLN A 412 6.82 -27.01 31.50
C GLN A 412 6.01 -28.19 30.91
N PRO A 413 4.88 -28.57 31.53
CA PRO A 413 3.98 -29.58 30.97
C PRO A 413 3.17 -29.03 29.78
N ARG A 414 2.89 -27.73 29.78
CA ARG A 414 2.14 -27.03 28.71
C ARG A 414 3.08 -26.58 27.59
N ARG A 415 2.64 -26.77 26.35
CA ARG A 415 3.28 -26.26 25.12
C ARG A 415 2.46 -25.09 24.60
N ASP A 416 2.97 -23.88 24.74
CA ASP A 416 2.30 -22.63 24.38
C ASP A 416 3.35 -21.69 23.76
N PRO A 417 3.24 -21.30 22.47
CA PRO A 417 4.27 -20.53 21.80
C PRO A 417 4.40 -19.10 22.35
N THR A 418 3.37 -18.56 23.01
CA THR A 418 3.39 -17.20 23.56
C THR A 418 4.38 -17.07 24.73
N LEU A 419 4.69 -18.17 25.43
CA LEU A 419 5.70 -18.22 26.50
C LEU A 419 7.13 -17.92 26.00
N LEU A 420 7.37 -17.85 24.68
CA LEU A 420 8.62 -17.34 24.12
C LEU A 420 8.70 -15.81 24.13
N PHE A 421 7.56 -15.10 24.06
CA PHE A 421 7.51 -13.65 23.82
C PHE A 421 8.36 -12.84 24.82
N PRO A 422 8.30 -13.05 26.16
CA PRO A 422 9.08 -12.24 27.10
C PRO A 422 10.60 -12.38 26.95
N ALA A 423 11.08 -13.49 26.39
CA ALA A 423 12.51 -13.78 26.25
C ALA A 423 13.10 -13.38 24.89
N LEU A 424 12.27 -13.08 23.87
CA LEU A 424 12.71 -12.68 22.53
C LEU A 424 13.84 -11.61 22.50
N PRO A 425 13.85 -10.57 23.37
CA PRO A 425 14.93 -9.58 23.38
C PRO A 425 16.30 -10.19 23.72
N PHE A 426 16.33 -11.19 24.60
CA PHE A 426 17.56 -11.88 24.99
C PHE A 426 18.04 -12.82 23.89
N PHE A 427 17.16 -13.53 23.18
CA PHE A 427 17.56 -14.32 22.01
C PHE A 427 18.22 -13.45 20.93
N LEU A 428 17.64 -12.29 20.62
CA LEU A 428 18.22 -11.33 19.68
C LEU A 428 19.59 -10.82 20.15
N LEU A 429 19.72 -10.42 21.41
CA LEU A 429 21.00 -9.96 21.98
C LEU A 429 22.08 -11.05 21.91
N ASN A 430 21.72 -12.30 22.21
CA ASN A 430 22.64 -13.44 22.14
C ASN A 430 23.12 -13.68 20.70
N GLY A 431 22.20 -13.87 19.74
CA GLY A 431 22.57 -14.15 18.34
C GLY A 431 23.38 -13.03 17.69
N THR A 432 22.99 -11.78 17.92
CA THR A 432 23.71 -10.60 17.38
C THR A 432 25.08 -10.36 18.02
N THR A 433 25.26 -10.71 19.29
CA THR A 433 26.58 -10.68 19.95
C THR A 433 27.51 -11.75 19.39
N THR A 434 27.01 -12.96 19.08
CA THR A 434 27.79 -14.01 18.42
C THR A 434 28.22 -13.61 17.00
N ILE A 435 27.37 -12.94 16.21
CA ILE A 435 27.76 -12.36 14.90
C ILE A 435 28.92 -11.37 15.07
N TYR A 436 28.90 -10.54 16.12
CA TYR A 436 29.98 -9.61 16.41
C TYR A 436 31.28 -10.33 16.80
N PHE A 437 31.23 -11.37 17.63
CA PHE A 437 32.42 -12.18 17.96
C PHE A 437 33.00 -12.88 16.73
N ALA A 438 32.18 -13.52 15.90
CA ALA A 438 32.62 -14.15 14.66
C ALA A 438 33.33 -13.16 13.71
N ARG A 439 32.78 -11.94 13.56
CA ARG A 439 33.44 -10.83 12.84
C ARG A 439 34.82 -10.50 13.44
N CYS A 440 34.93 -10.41 14.76
CA CYS A 440 36.20 -10.08 15.43
C CYS A 440 37.27 -11.17 15.22
N TRP A 441 36.89 -12.45 15.25
CA TRP A 441 37.84 -13.55 15.01
C TRP A 441 38.35 -13.55 13.57
N VAL A 442 37.48 -13.25 12.58
CA VAL A 442 37.88 -13.10 11.17
C VAL A 442 38.82 -11.89 10.98
N GLU A 443 38.58 -10.77 11.67
CA GLU A 443 39.51 -9.62 11.68
C GLU A 443 40.89 -10.02 12.24
N GLN A 444 40.94 -10.73 13.38
CA GLN A 444 42.21 -11.16 13.99
C GLN A 444 42.94 -12.23 13.15
N ALA A 445 42.22 -13.17 12.53
CA ALA A 445 42.81 -14.15 11.63
C ALA A 445 43.43 -13.49 10.38
N TYR A 446 42.79 -12.46 9.83
CA TYR A 446 43.35 -11.68 8.72
C TYR A 446 44.62 -10.92 9.14
N LEU A 447 44.64 -10.35 10.35
CA LEU A 447 45.81 -9.63 10.89
C LEU A 447 46.99 -10.58 11.18
N SER A 448 46.74 -11.78 11.71
CA SER A 448 47.81 -12.75 12.03
C SER A 448 48.46 -13.34 10.77
N VAL A 449 47.70 -13.53 9.69
CA VAL A 449 48.20 -13.98 8.38
C VAL A 449 49.04 -12.90 7.68
N THR A 450 48.69 -11.62 7.80
CA THR A 450 49.28 -10.53 7.00
C THR A 450 50.59 -9.93 7.55
N LYS A 451 50.96 -10.22 8.81
CA LYS A 451 52.30 -10.09 9.44
C LYS A 451 53.09 -8.75 9.36
N SER A 452 52.62 -7.71 8.69
CA SER A 452 53.43 -6.50 8.39
C SER A 452 53.11 -5.30 9.31
N PRO A 453 53.99 -4.89 10.25
CA PRO A 453 53.66 -3.90 11.28
C PRO A 453 53.41 -2.48 10.74
N TYR A 454 54.11 -2.07 9.69
CA TYR A 454 53.91 -0.74 9.08
C TYR A 454 52.69 -0.68 8.16
N LYS A 455 52.35 -1.80 7.48
CA LYS A 455 51.02 -1.91 6.87
C LYS A 455 49.93 -1.94 7.94
N VAL A 456 50.13 -2.59 9.09
CA VAL A 456 49.10 -2.74 10.13
C VAL A 456 48.53 -1.39 10.59
N ILE A 457 49.29 -0.36 10.96
CA ILE A 457 48.66 0.91 11.41
C ILE A 457 47.80 1.56 10.31
N PHE A 458 48.29 1.57 9.06
CA PHE A 458 47.54 2.08 7.92
C PHE A 458 46.30 1.20 7.63
N MET A 459 46.49 -0.13 7.61
CA MET A 459 45.46 -1.14 7.39
C MET A 459 44.49 -1.31 8.56
N LEU A 460 44.73 -0.84 9.78
CA LEU A 460 43.72 -0.87 10.85
C LEU A 460 42.68 0.25 10.63
N VAL A 461 43.16 1.44 10.20
CA VAL A 461 42.31 2.53 9.70
C VAL A 461 41.65 2.17 8.35
N GLN A 462 42.26 1.28 7.58
CA GLN A 462 41.72 0.80 6.29
C GLN A 462 40.89 -0.49 6.39
N SER A 463 41.00 -1.29 7.46
CA SER A 463 40.28 -2.56 7.70
C SER A 463 38.87 -2.31 8.18
N THR A 464 38.70 -1.32 9.06
CA THR A 464 37.41 -0.71 9.36
C THR A 464 36.76 -0.06 8.12
N LYS A 465 37.52 0.19 7.05
CA LYS A 465 37.05 0.57 5.71
C LYS A 465 37.05 -0.56 4.67
N THR A 466 37.54 -1.77 4.97
CA THR A 466 37.51 -2.86 3.99
C THR A 466 36.08 -3.34 3.84
N VAL A 467 35.53 -3.08 2.65
CA VAL A 467 34.15 -3.40 2.29
C VAL A 467 33.84 -4.89 2.49
N LEU A 468 34.85 -5.76 2.42
CA LEU A 468 34.76 -7.21 2.65
C LEU A 468 34.07 -7.59 3.98
N PHE A 469 34.64 -7.25 5.15
CA PHE A 469 34.07 -7.65 6.44
C PHE A 469 32.70 -6.99 6.68
N GLY A 470 32.53 -5.76 6.22
CA GLY A 470 31.25 -5.06 6.21
C GLY A 470 30.21 -5.71 5.30
N ASN A 471 30.60 -6.32 4.18
CA ASN A 471 29.72 -7.05 3.26
C ASN A 471 29.34 -8.41 3.83
N VAL A 472 30.28 -9.18 4.38
CA VAL A 472 29.97 -10.50 4.99
C VAL A 472 28.96 -10.34 6.12
N THR A 473 29.16 -9.39 7.05
CA THR A 473 28.18 -9.17 8.13
C THR A 473 26.85 -8.58 7.65
N ARG A 474 26.85 -7.73 6.61
CA ARG A 474 25.59 -7.23 6.01
C ARG A 474 24.85 -8.33 5.26
N GLY A 475 25.55 -9.21 4.56
CA GLY A 475 24.98 -10.36 3.85
C GLY A 475 24.32 -11.34 4.80
N PHE A 476 24.97 -11.67 5.92
CA PHE A 476 24.38 -12.53 6.95
C PHE A 476 23.11 -11.93 7.57
N MET A 477 23.13 -10.64 7.90
CA MET A 477 21.94 -9.92 8.37
C MET A 477 20.85 -9.85 7.29
N PHE A 478 21.20 -9.58 6.03
CA PHE A 478 20.26 -9.54 4.91
C PHE A 478 19.58 -10.89 4.67
N VAL A 479 20.33 -11.99 4.66
CA VAL A 479 19.77 -13.35 4.60
C VAL A 479 18.82 -13.58 5.78
N THR A 480 19.21 -13.19 6.99
CA THR A 480 18.36 -13.32 8.20
C THR A 480 17.05 -12.53 8.08
N CYS A 481 17.10 -11.30 7.55
CA CYS A 481 15.91 -10.45 7.35
C CYS A 481 15.01 -10.95 6.21
N LEU A 482 15.59 -11.36 5.07
CA LEU A 482 14.88 -11.97 3.94
C LEU A 482 14.15 -13.25 4.38
N LEU A 483 14.81 -14.05 5.23
CA LEU A 483 14.23 -15.22 5.85
C LEU A 483 13.00 -14.86 6.71
N SER A 484 13.09 -13.95 7.68
CA SER A 484 11.90 -13.61 8.49
C SER A 484 10.80 -12.93 7.67
N PHE A 485 11.12 -12.19 6.61
CA PHE A 485 10.10 -11.67 5.69
C PHE A 485 9.36 -12.80 4.93
N ALA A 486 10.08 -13.83 4.48
CA ALA A 486 9.49 -15.03 3.88
C ALA A 486 8.62 -15.84 4.87
N ARG A 487 8.92 -15.77 6.17
CA ARG A 487 8.05 -16.31 7.24
C ARG A 487 6.78 -15.48 7.41
N ILE A 488 6.90 -14.16 7.57
CA ILE A 488 5.77 -13.22 7.70
C ILE A 488 4.82 -13.33 6.51
N ARG A 489 5.35 -13.49 5.29
CA ARG A 489 4.53 -13.65 4.08
C ARG A 489 3.77 -14.98 4.04
N ALA A 490 4.38 -16.07 4.51
CA ALA A 490 3.70 -17.35 4.67
C ALA A 490 2.58 -17.27 5.72
N GLU A 491 2.83 -16.63 6.87
CA GLU A 491 1.82 -16.42 7.92
C GLU A 491 0.61 -15.64 7.39
N TYR A 492 0.83 -14.56 6.66
CA TYR A 492 -0.23 -13.79 6.01
C TYR A 492 -1.04 -14.62 5.00
N GLU A 493 -0.38 -15.27 4.03
CA GLU A 493 -1.11 -16.00 2.98
C GLU A 493 -1.84 -17.23 3.51
N HIS A 494 -1.30 -17.94 4.51
CA HIS A 494 -1.88 -19.20 4.98
C HIS A 494 -2.98 -19.01 6.04
N PHE A 495 -3.01 -17.87 6.77
CA PHE A 495 -3.87 -17.68 7.94
C PHE A 495 -4.68 -16.37 7.99
N HIS A 496 -4.54 -15.42 7.05
CA HIS A 496 -5.33 -14.17 7.06
C HIS A 496 -6.79 -14.34 6.57
N GLY A 497 -7.14 -15.49 5.98
CA GLY A 497 -8.47 -15.79 5.43
C GLY A 497 -9.68 -15.44 6.32
N PRO A 498 -9.69 -15.78 7.63
CA PRO A 498 -10.80 -15.44 8.52
C PRO A 498 -11.07 -13.94 8.61
N LEU A 499 -10.04 -13.09 8.78
CA LEU A 499 -10.21 -11.64 8.90
C LEU A 499 -10.87 -11.03 7.66
N MET A 500 -10.64 -11.62 6.47
CA MET A 500 -11.29 -11.23 5.22
C MET A 500 -12.77 -11.63 5.13
N ILE A 501 -13.16 -12.73 5.77
CA ILE A 501 -14.55 -13.21 5.81
C ILE A 501 -15.41 -12.39 6.77
N TYR A 502 -14.94 -12.13 8.00
CA TYR A 502 -15.68 -11.24 8.92
C TYR A 502 -15.75 -9.80 8.38
N ALA A 503 -14.69 -9.32 7.73
CA ALA A 503 -14.75 -8.04 7.00
C ALA A 503 -15.73 -8.06 5.81
N HIS A 504 -15.95 -9.18 5.14
CA HIS A 504 -16.95 -9.27 4.08
C HIS A 504 -18.38 -9.30 4.62
N LEU A 505 -18.62 -10.08 5.68
CA LEU A 505 -19.92 -10.15 6.36
C LEU A 505 -20.37 -8.75 6.82
N GLN A 506 -19.48 -8.03 7.52
CA GLN A 506 -19.77 -6.71 8.08
C GLN A 506 -19.93 -5.60 7.03
N ASN A 507 -19.07 -5.54 6.01
CA ASN A 507 -18.99 -4.38 5.10
C ASN A 507 -19.70 -4.59 3.75
N TYR A 508 -20.24 -5.79 3.48
CA TYR A 508 -21.00 -6.07 2.25
C TYR A 508 -22.31 -6.82 2.55
N GLU A 509 -22.23 -8.03 3.09
CA GLU A 509 -23.40 -8.94 3.06
C GLU A 509 -24.54 -8.46 3.95
N LEU A 510 -24.24 -7.92 5.13
CA LEU A 510 -25.26 -7.40 6.05
C LEU A 510 -25.89 -6.08 5.60
N PRO A 511 -25.13 -5.05 5.15
CA PRO A 511 -25.77 -3.88 4.54
C PRO A 511 -26.58 -4.22 3.28
N ARG A 512 -26.10 -5.16 2.45
CA ARG A 512 -26.84 -5.64 1.27
C ARG A 512 -28.16 -6.30 1.65
N LEU A 513 -28.16 -7.15 2.68
CA LEU A 513 -29.39 -7.74 3.24
C LEU A 513 -30.33 -6.64 3.77
N ALA A 514 -29.81 -5.68 4.54
CA ALA A 514 -30.60 -4.60 5.13
C ALA A 514 -31.36 -3.78 4.07
N ILE A 515 -30.69 -3.33 3.01
CA ILE A 515 -31.33 -2.57 1.93
C ILE A 515 -32.37 -3.43 1.19
N SER A 516 -32.02 -4.68 0.85
CA SER A 516 -32.94 -5.57 0.11
C SER A 516 -34.22 -5.86 0.88
N ARG A 517 -34.16 -5.83 2.21
CA ARG A 517 -35.30 -6.12 3.09
C ARG A 517 -36.09 -4.88 3.51
N PHE A 518 -35.45 -3.72 3.58
CA PHE A 518 -36.07 -2.44 3.96
C PHE A 518 -35.74 -1.28 2.99
N PRO A 519 -36.08 -1.35 1.69
CA PRO A 519 -35.73 -0.29 0.74
C PRO A 519 -36.30 1.09 1.13
N GLY A 520 -37.49 1.12 1.74
CA GLY A 520 -38.11 2.36 2.26
C GLY A 520 -37.45 2.95 3.52
N ALA A 521 -36.55 2.23 4.20
CA ALA A 521 -35.87 2.71 5.40
C ALA A 521 -34.66 3.60 5.09
N TYR A 522 -33.97 3.30 4.00
CA TYR A 522 -32.71 3.95 3.60
C TYR A 522 -32.91 4.94 2.44
N GLY A 523 -34.07 4.88 1.77
CA GLY A 523 -34.51 5.85 0.76
C GLY A 523 -33.73 5.77 -0.56
N LYS A 524 -33.93 6.75 -1.44
CA LYS A 524 -33.32 6.82 -2.78
C LYS A 524 -31.78 6.97 -2.79
N LYS A 525 -31.12 6.97 -1.63
CA LYS A 525 -29.65 7.01 -1.49
C LYS A 525 -29.04 5.65 -1.14
N ALA A 526 -29.84 4.61 -0.92
CA ALA A 526 -29.30 3.29 -0.65
C ALA A 526 -28.65 2.70 -1.92
N PRO A 527 -27.41 2.18 -1.87
CA PRO A 527 -26.83 1.47 -3.01
C PRO A 527 -27.65 0.22 -3.33
N ASP A 528 -27.85 -0.06 -4.62
CA ASP A 528 -28.68 -1.19 -5.07
C ASP A 528 -28.13 -2.54 -4.52
N PRO A 529 -28.93 -3.33 -3.79
CA PRO A 529 -28.48 -4.57 -3.15
C PRO A 529 -28.31 -5.75 -4.11
N THR A 530 -28.59 -5.57 -5.40
CA THR A 530 -28.21 -6.51 -6.47
C THR A 530 -26.80 -6.25 -7.01
N LEU A 531 -26.19 -5.11 -6.66
CA LEU A 531 -24.84 -4.76 -7.09
C LEU A 531 -23.80 -5.81 -6.64
N PRO A 532 -22.96 -6.29 -7.56
CA PRO A 532 -21.88 -7.22 -7.23
C PRO A 532 -20.87 -6.65 -6.22
N ARG A 533 -20.11 -7.55 -5.58
CA ARG A 533 -19.35 -7.25 -4.35
C ARG A 533 -18.57 -5.93 -4.35
N LEU A 534 -17.74 -5.71 -5.37
CA LEU A 534 -16.81 -4.59 -5.39
C LEU A 534 -17.55 -3.27 -5.59
N ASN A 535 -18.50 -3.23 -6.53
CA ASN A 535 -19.49 -2.17 -6.71
C ASN A 535 -20.17 -1.79 -5.40
N PHE A 536 -20.76 -2.76 -4.70
CA PHE A 536 -21.58 -2.46 -3.53
C PHE A 536 -20.74 -1.84 -2.41
N SER A 537 -19.50 -2.30 -2.21
CA SER A 537 -18.58 -1.62 -1.29
C SER A 537 -18.19 -0.22 -1.75
N ILE A 538 -17.95 -0.01 -3.04
CA ILE A 538 -17.61 1.31 -3.61
C ILE A 538 -18.80 2.27 -3.44
N ALA A 539 -20.01 1.85 -3.82
CA ALA A 539 -21.22 2.65 -3.72
C ALA A 539 -21.61 2.94 -2.26
N LEU A 540 -21.34 2.01 -1.32
CA LEU A 540 -21.57 2.22 0.12
C LEU A 540 -20.58 3.23 0.72
N ASP A 541 -19.33 3.26 0.26
CA ASP A 541 -18.36 4.32 0.60
C ASP A 541 -18.72 5.66 -0.09
N GLU A 542 -19.06 5.65 -1.38
CA GLU A 542 -19.44 6.84 -2.19
C GLU A 542 -20.72 7.53 -1.66
N CYS A 543 -21.63 6.81 -1.00
CA CYS A 543 -22.84 7.42 -0.41
C CYS A 543 -22.55 8.31 0.82
N GLU A 544 -21.33 8.30 1.39
CA GLU A 544 -20.95 8.84 2.72
C GLU A 544 -21.82 8.33 3.91
N THR A 545 -22.81 7.45 3.68
CA THR A 545 -23.75 6.95 4.69
C THR A 545 -23.42 5.53 5.14
N VAL A 546 -22.90 5.40 6.37
CA VAL A 546 -22.89 4.10 7.07
C VAL A 546 -24.33 3.63 7.25
N ILE A 547 -24.69 2.53 6.59
CA ILE A 547 -26.03 1.95 6.64
C ILE A 547 -26.28 1.41 8.05
N PRO A 548 -27.26 1.95 8.81
CA PRO A 548 -27.55 1.42 10.12
C PRO A 548 -28.19 0.04 9.97
N LEU A 549 -27.52 -0.96 10.55
CA LEU A 549 -27.98 -2.35 10.57
C LEU A 549 -29.04 -2.60 11.66
N ASP A 550 -29.49 -1.55 12.37
CA ASP A 550 -30.38 -1.64 13.52
C ASP A 550 -31.68 -2.43 13.23
N ARG A 551 -32.31 -2.18 12.08
CA ARG A 551 -33.52 -2.92 11.64
C ARG A 551 -33.30 -4.40 11.37
N LEU A 552 -32.06 -4.88 11.18
CA LEU A 552 -31.81 -6.33 11.08
C LEU A 552 -32.06 -7.06 12.40
N SER A 553 -32.07 -6.36 13.55
CA SER A 553 -32.42 -6.97 14.84
C SER A 553 -33.86 -7.51 14.88
N GLU A 554 -34.76 -6.98 14.05
CA GLU A 554 -36.15 -7.48 13.89
C GLU A 554 -36.21 -8.93 13.39
N PHE A 555 -35.15 -9.42 12.72
CA PHE A 555 -35.07 -10.78 12.17
C PHE A 555 -34.30 -11.78 13.05
N HIS A 556 -33.71 -11.36 14.18
CA HIS A 556 -32.94 -12.22 15.09
C HIS A 556 -31.92 -13.14 14.35
N LEU A 557 -31.16 -12.55 13.42
CA LEU A 557 -30.21 -13.28 12.56
C LEU A 557 -29.14 -14.02 13.38
N ARG A 558 -28.93 -15.30 13.06
CA ARG A 558 -27.92 -16.16 13.73
C ARG A 558 -26.71 -16.45 12.85
N LEU A 559 -25.52 -16.23 13.39
CA LEU A 559 -24.24 -16.61 12.81
C LEU A 559 -23.70 -17.85 13.54
N CYS A 560 -23.65 -18.98 12.86
CA CYS A 560 -23.22 -20.25 13.44
C CYS A 560 -21.79 -20.62 13.03
N LEU A 561 -21.00 -21.08 14.00
CA LEU A 561 -19.60 -21.46 13.83
C LEU A 561 -19.44 -22.99 13.79
N GLY A 562 -18.73 -23.48 12.76
CA GLY A 562 -18.42 -24.90 12.55
C GLY A 562 -17.06 -25.36 13.09
N ALA A 563 -16.49 -26.44 12.54
CA ALA A 563 -15.31 -27.18 13.02
C ALA A 563 -14.03 -26.35 13.22
N GLU A 564 -13.90 -25.24 12.52
CA GLU A 564 -12.81 -24.28 12.70
C GLU A 564 -13.22 -23.03 13.52
N ALA A 565 -14.19 -23.14 14.43
CA ALA A 565 -14.61 -22.10 15.38
C ALA A 565 -13.45 -21.44 16.17
N LYS A 566 -12.39 -22.20 16.47
CA LYS A 566 -11.09 -21.71 16.96
C LYS A 566 -10.38 -20.62 16.12
N ARG A 567 -10.90 -20.30 14.92
CA ARG A 567 -10.46 -19.18 14.05
C ARG A 567 -11.38 -17.95 14.13
N PHE A 568 -12.43 -17.98 14.95
CA PHE A 568 -13.24 -16.82 15.27
C PHE A 568 -12.36 -15.70 15.86
N PRO A 569 -12.39 -14.47 15.32
CA PRO A 569 -11.48 -13.41 15.76
C PRO A 569 -11.99 -12.69 17.02
N SER A 570 -13.23 -12.21 17.01
CA SER A 570 -14.00 -11.64 18.14
C SER A 570 -15.30 -11.02 17.61
N HIS A 571 -16.30 -10.87 18.49
CA HIS A 571 -17.46 -9.99 18.31
C HIS A 571 -17.11 -8.54 17.93
N PHE A 572 -15.89 -8.04 18.18
CA PHE A 572 -15.49 -6.73 17.62
C PHE A 572 -15.52 -6.67 16.08
N LEU A 573 -15.55 -7.82 15.39
CA LEU A 573 -15.70 -7.95 13.94
C LEU A 573 -17.07 -8.50 13.49
N VAL A 574 -18.05 -8.62 14.41
CA VAL A 574 -19.44 -9.06 14.15
C VAL A 574 -20.41 -7.98 14.64
N PRO A 575 -21.29 -7.41 13.77
CA PRO A 575 -22.27 -6.42 14.19
C PRO A 575 -23.16 -6.87 15.34
N ASP A 576 -23.50 -5.95 16.26
CA ASP A 576 -24.31 -6.20 17.47
C ASP A 576 -25.71 -6.81 17.17
N GLN A 577 -26.15 -6.87 15.91
CA GLN A 577 -27.45 -7.40 15.47
C GLN A 577 -27.44 -8.88 15.06
N LEU A 578 -26.30 -9.58 15.16
CA LEU A 578 -26.21 -11.02 14.92
C LEU A 578 -25.93 -11.77 16.21
N GLU A 579 -26.72 -12.80 16.49
CA GLU A 579 -26.46 -13.74 17.57
C GLU A 579 -25.43 -14.78 17.10
N VAL A 580 -24.26 -14.83 17.74
CA VAL A 580 -23.22 -15.84 17.44
C VAL A 580 -23.50 -17.12 18.24
N LYS A 581 -23.54 -18.26 17.55
CA LYS A 581 -23.77 -19.60 18.12
C LYS A 581 -22.75 -20.62 17.61
N PHE A 582 -22.71 -21.78 18.26
CA PHE A 582 -21.88 -22.92 17.86
C PHE A 582 -22.77 -24.10 17.43
N ILE A 583 -22.36 -24.84 16.41
CA ILE A 583 -23.13 -25.99 15.90
C ILE A 583 -22.89 -27.22 16.80
N GLU A 584 -23.90 -28.08 16.97
CA GLU A 584 -23.78 -29.30 17.78
C GLU A 584 -22.73 -30.30 17.27
N GLY A 585 -22.06 -30.98 18.21
CA GLY A 585 -21.06 -32.04 17.94
C GLY A 585 -19.66 -31.56 17.53
N VAL A 586 -19.46 -30.25 17.37
CA VAL A 586 -18.36 -29.67 16.59
C VAL A 586 -17.06 -29.41 17.34
N GLU A 587 -17.11 -28.94 18.60
CA GLU A 587 -15.90 -28.63 19.39
C GLU A 587 -15.99 -29.14 20.85
N LYS A 588 -14.89 -29.68 21.39
CA LYS A 588 -14.84 -30.28 22.74
C LYS A 588 -14.83 -29.27 23.89
N HIS A 589 -14.61 -28.00 23.60
CA HIS A 589 -14.52 -26.92 24.58
C HIS A 589 -15.21 -25.67 24.02
N VAL A 590 -16.54 -25.67 24.05
CA VAL A 590 -17.36 -24.52 23.65
C VAL A 590 -17.19 -23.39 24.70
N PRO A 591 -16.94 -22.13 24.29
CA PRO A 591 -16.85 -21.01 25.22
C PRO A 591 -18.24 -20.58 25.71
N GLN A 592 -18.30 -19.99 26.90
CA GLN A 592 -19.55 -19.69 27.59
C GLN A 592 -19.98 -18.24 27.34
N PRO A 593 -21.28 -17.94 27.11
CA PRO A 593 -21.76 -16.56 27.04
C PRO A 593 -21.76 -15.94 28.45
N TRP A 594 -21.31 -14.69 28.58
CA TRP A 594 -21.45 -13.96 29.85
C TRP A 594 -22.92 -13.71 30.19
N VAL A 595 -23.26 -13.80 31.48
CA VAL A 595 -24.58 -13.42 31.99
C VAL A 595 -24.86 -11.93 31.70
N PRO A 596 -25.99 -11.58 31.05
CA PRO A 596 -26.39 -10.19 30.85
C PRO A 596 -26.60 -9.49 32.19
N SER A 597 -26.00 -8.31 32.36
CA SER A 597 -26.11 -7.52 33.59
C SER A 597 -26.25 -6.02 33.27
N ALA A 598 -27.15 -5.34 34.01
CA ALA A 598 -27.60 -3.99 33.68
C ALA A 598 -26.59 -2.87 34.00
N GLY A 599 -25.49 -3.18 34.70
CA GLY A 599 -24.49 -2.18 35.07
C GLY A 599 -23.44 -1.89 33.99
N SER A 600 -22.67 -0.83 34.21
CA SER A 600 -21.61 -0.37 33.30
C SER A 600 -20.23 -0.44 33.94
N GLY A 601 -19.28 -1.11 33.27
CA GLY A 601 -17.94 -1.37 33.80
C GLY A 601 -17.90 -2.46 34.89
N LEU A 602 -16.71 -2.85 35.35
CA LEU A 602 -16.53 -3.99 36.28
C LEU A 602 -17.27 -3.82 37.61
N GLY A 603 -17.54 -2.58 38.05
CA GLY A 603 -18.26 -2.34 39.31
C GLY A 603 -19.76 -2.65 39.27
N GLY A 604 -20.34 -2.90 38.09
CA GLY A 604 -21.76 -3.23 37.93
C GLY A 604 -22.06 -4.31 36.89
N ARG A 605 -21.05 -4.84 36.18
CA ARG A 605 -21.19 -6.05 35.35
C ARG A 605 -20.78 -7.27 36.16
N ALA A 606 -21.46 -8.39 35.92
CA ALA A 606 -21.39 -9.60 36.73
C ALA A 606 -20.13 -10.47 36.49
N THR A 607 -18.93 -9.86 36.50
CA THR A 607 -17.65 -10.57 36.27
C THR A 607 -17.30 -11.60 37.35
N ASN A 608 -18.04 -11.61 38.45
CA ASN A 608 -17.93 -12.53 39.57
C ASN A 608 -18.96 -13.68 39.55
N ILE A 609 -19.84 -13.76 38.54
CA ILE A 609 -20.81 -14.86 38.40
C ILE A 609 -20.28 -15.89 37.41
N SER A 610 -20.15 -17.15 37.86
CA SER A 610 -19.86 -18.29 37.00
C SER A 610 -21.19 -18.90 36.49
N PRO A 611 -21.38 -19.11 35.18
CA PRO A 611 -22.63 -19.65 34.63
C PRO A 611 -22.79 -21.15 34.95
N SER A 612 -24.04 -21.60 35.06
CA SER A 612 -24.34 -23.00 35.41
C SER A 612 -24.09 -23.94 34.23
N ARG A 613 -23.83 -25.23 34.51
CA ARG A 613 -23.59 -26.26 33.48
C ARG A 613 -24.77 -26.43 32.50
N THR A 614 -25.98 -26.05 32.88
CA THR A 614 -27.16 -26.06 31.98
C THR A 614 -27.11 -24.93 30.95
N GLN A 615 -26.69 -23.72 31.33
CA GLN A 615 -26.55 -22.57 30.42
C GLN A 615 -25.49 -22.78 29.31
N VAL A 616 -24.60 -23.77 29.49
CA VAL A 616 -23.61 -24.17 28.48
C VAL A 616 -24.26 -24.88 27.29
N LEU A 617 -25.37 -25.59 27.52
CA LEU A 617 -26.08 -26.32 26.46
C LEU A 617 -26.94 -25.37 25.61
N GLU A 618 -27.44 -24.27 26.18
CA GLU A 618 -28.20 -23.22 25.48
C GLU A 618 -27.36 -22.38 24.48
N GLY A 619 -26.02 -22.59 24.46
CA GLY A 619 -25.09 -21.98 23.51
C GLY A 619 -24.90 -22.77 22.21
N LEU A 620 -25.33 -24.04 22.18
CA LEU A 620 -25.30 -24.91 21.01
C LEU A 620 -26.63 -24.86 20.25
N VAL A 621 -26.59 -25.01 18.93
CA VAL A 621 -27.78 -25.02 18.08
C VAL A 621 -27.68 -26.03 16.93
N GLU A 622 -28.85 -26.49 16.46
CA GLU A 622 -28.97 -27.22 15.20
C GLU A 622 -28.76 -26.29 13.99
N GLU A 623 -28.12 -26.81 12.95
CA GLU A 623 -27.85 -26.17 11.64
C GLU A 623 -29.10 -25.50 11.05
N SER A 624 -30.26 -26.16 11.18
CA SER A 624 -31.57 -25.72 10.68
C SER A 624 -31.97 -24.32 11.16
N THR A 625 -31.47 -23.88 12.32
CA THR A 625 -31.81 -22.60 12.94
C THR A 625 -30.86 -21.45 12.57
N CYS A 626 -29.81 -21.75 11.81
CA CYS A 626 -28.77 -20.81 11.44
C CYS A 626 -29.17 -19.99 10.21
N HIS A 627 -28.78 -18.72 10.17
CA HIS A 627 -29.02 -17.83 9.03
C HIS A 627 -27.77 -17.72 8.15
N TYR A 628 -26.61 -17.64 8.80
CA TYR A 628 -25.28 -17.75 8.21
C TYR A 628 -24.47 -18.81 8.94
N VAL A 629 -23.63 -19.54 8.21
CA VAL A 629 -22.67 -20.52 8.75
C VAL A 629 -21.27 -20.15 8.29
N ILE A 630 -20.27 -20.30 9.17
CA ILE A 630 -18.85 -20.19 8.81
C ILE A 630 -18.12 -21.47 9.21
N ASP A 631 -17.57 -22.19 8.22
CA ASP A 631 -16.72 -23.37 8.44
C ASP A 631 -15.73 -23.62 7.28
N VAL A 632 -14.87 -24.63 7.39
CA VAL A 632 -14.04 -25.15 6.30
C VAL A 632 -14.77 -26.27 5.54
N ASP A 633 -14.86 -26.14 4.22
CA ASP A 633 -15.24 -27.24 3.32
C ASP A 633 -14.01 -28.16 3.11
N GLU A 634 -14.04 -29.36 3.70
CA GLU A 634 -12.97 -30.36 3.58
C GLU A 634 -13.39 -31.56 2.71
N ALA A 635 -12.47 -32.03 1.87
CA ALA A 635 -12.69 -33.18 1.00
C ALA A 635 -12.79 -34.53 1.73
N ASP A 636 -12.17 -34.71 2.89
CA ASP A 636 -12.15 -36.00 3.61
C ASP A 636 -13.31 -36.15 4.61
N THR A 637 -14.16 -37.16 4.37
CA THR A 637 -15.40 -37.40 5.12
C THR A 637 -15.16 -38.18 6.42
N ALA A 638 -15.18 -37.50 7.57
CA ALA A 638 -15.26 -38.16 8.88
C ALA A 638 -15.72 -37.28 10.07
N LYS A 639 -15.50 -35.95 10.05
CA LYS A 639 -15.52 -35.11 11.27
C LYS A 639 -16.46 -33.90 11.26
N ALA A 640 -16.97 -33.49 10.10
CA ALA A 640 -17.90 -32.37 9.97
C ALA A 640 -18.85 -32.61 8.77
N PRO A 641 -20.08 -32.07 8.78
CA PRO A 641 -20.95 -32.06 7.60
C PRO A 641 -20.41 -31.12 6.53
N ARG A 642 -20.53 -31.49 5.24
CA ARG A 642 -20.25 -30.57 4.13
C ARG A 642 -21.44 -29.65 3.84
N PHE A 643 -21.65 -28.66 4.69
CA PHE A 643 -22.69 -27.63 4.54
C PHE A 643 -22.70 -26.96 3.14
N ALA A 644 -21.53 -26.84 2.51
CA ALA A 644 -21.32 -26.13 1.25
C ALA A 644 -21.88 -26.80 -0.02
N TYR A 645 -22.68 -27.87 0.13
CA TYR A 645 -23.37 -28.61 -0.95
C TYR A 645 -24.87 -28.86 -0.69
N SER A 646 -25.45 -28.41 0.45
CA SER A 646 -26.84 -28.68 0.85
C SER A 646 -27.75 -27.43 0.71
N GLU A 647 -28.48 -27.02 1.74
CA GLU A 647 -29.45 -25.90 1.73
C GLU A 647 -28.79 -24.51 1.74
N TRP A 648 -27.48 -24.44 1.56
CA TRP A 648 -26.67 -23.24 1.69
C TRP A 648 -26.19 -22.69 0.33
N ASP A 649 -26.14 -21.36 0.24
CA ASP A 649 -25.45 -20.60 -0.81
C ASP A 649 -24.03 -20.25 -0.33
N ARG A 650 -23.01 -20.49 -1.15
CA ARG A 650 -21.64 -20.01 -0.90
C ARG A 650 -21.56 -18.50 -1.16
N VAL A 651 -21.28 -17.70 -0.13
CA VAL A 651 -21.18 -16.22 -0.25
C VAL A 651 -19.73 -15.79 -0.53
N LEU A 652 -18.78 -16.33 0.22
CA LEU A 652 -17.34 -16.11 0.02
C LEU A 652 -16.56 -17.27 0.60
N CYS A 653 -15.65 -17.84 -0.19
CA CYS A 653 -14.64 -18.76 0.31
C CYS A 653 -13.24 -18.13 0.20
N MET A 654 -12.37 -18.44 1.17
CA MET A 654 -10.97 -18.01 1.22
C MET A 654 -10.08 -19.25 1.43
N PRO A 655 -8.97 -19.41 0.69
CA PRO A 655 -8.07 -20.53 0.89
C PRO A 655 -7.40 -20.43 2.26
N VAL A 656 -7.40 -21.55 2.99
CA VAL A 656 -6.72 -21.71 4.28
C VAL A 656 -5.88 -22.98 4.23
N LEU A 657 -4.62 -22.90 4.64
CA LEU A 657 -3.67 -24.00 4.45
C LEU A 657 -4.01 -25.21 5.33
N ASP A 658 -4.06 -26.40 4.71
CA ASP A 658 -4.07 -27.68 5.43
C ASP A 658 -2.64 -28.02 5.88
N VAL A 659 -2.37 -27.80 7.16
CA VAL A 659 -1.05 -28.03 7.79
C VAL A 659 -0.70 -29.52 7.88
N ALA A 660 -1.68 -30.43 7.83
CA ALA A 660 -1.46 -31.87 7.92
C ALA A 660 -1.15 -32.49 6.55
N LYS A 661 -1.77 -31.97 5.47
CA LYS A 661 -1.60 -32.47 4.10
C LYS A 661 -0.52 -31.70 3.30
N SER A 662 -0.08 -30.53 3.77
CA SER A 662 0.94 -29.70 3.10
C SER A 662 2.38 -30.05 3.46
N SER A 663 3.31 -29.84 2.52
CA SER A 663 4.75 -30.04 2.75
C SER A 663 5.29 -29.10 3.85
N THR A 664 6.02 -29.66 4.82
CA THR A 664 6.26 -28.95 6.09
C THR A 664 7.09 -27.67 5.94
N TRP A 665 8.03 -27.60 5.00
CA TRP A 665 8.84 -26.39 4.82
C TRP A 665 8.05 -25.30 4.08
N ALA A 666 7.16 -25.64 3.13
CA ALA A 666 6.34 -24.68 2.38
C ALA A 666 5.31 -24.01 3.29
N THR A 667 4.64 -24.80 4.13
CA THR A 667 3.77 -24.34 5.23
C THR A 667 4.42 -23.24 6.09
N LYS A 668 5.74 -23.29 6.23
CA LYS A 668 6.51 -22.45 7.17
C LYS A 668 7.16 -21.25 6.50
N TRP A 669 7.50 -21.31 5.21
CA TRP A 669 8.39 -20.38 4.53
C TRP A 669 7.97 -20.11 3.08
N LYS A 670 7.71 -18.84 2.71
CA LYS A 670 7.38 -18.46 1.33
C LYS A 670 8.47 -17.58 0.71
N LEU A 671 9.49 -18.25 0.18
CA LEU A 671 10.60 -17.61 -0.54
C LEU A 671 10.21 -17.24 -1.99
N PRO A 672 10.79 -16.17 -2.57
CA PRO A 672 10.60 -15.79 -3.97
C PRO A 672 11.41 -16.69 -4.91
N LEU A 673 11.07 -17.98 -4.91
CA LEU A 673 11.64 -19.03 -5.75
C LEU A 673 10.60 -19.53 -6.77
N PRO A 674 11.01 -20.23 -7.85
CA PRO A 674 10.09 -20.75 -8.86
C PRO A 674 8.99 -21.65 -8.25
N ALA A 675 7.81 -21.66 -8.86
CA ALA A 675 6.66 -22.42 -8.34
C ALA A 675 6.92 -23.94 -8.19
N SER A 676 7.82 -24.52 -9.01
CA SER A 676 8.27 -25.91 -8.86
C SER A 676 9.06 -26.18 -7.57
N TRP A 677 9.69 -25.15 -6.99
CA TRP A 677 10.28 -25.20 -5.65
C TRP A 677 9.25 -24.93 -4.54
N GLN A 678 8.04 -24.44 -4.85
CA GLN A 678 6.93 -24.27 -3.89
C GLN A 678 6.07 -25.56 -3.81
N GLY A 679 6.72 -26.70 -3.59
CA GLY A 679 6.13 -28.04 -3.70
C GLY A 679 4.99 -28.34 -2.71
N GLN A 680 3.89 -28.87 -3.29
CA GLN A 680 2.73 -29.49 -2.62
C GLN A 680 2.29 -28.82 -1.31
N THR A 681 1.69 -27.63 -1.45
CA THR A 681 0.79 -27.05 -0.43
C THR A 681 -0.66 -27.30 -0.83
N THR A 682 -1.44 -27.86 0.08
CA THR A 682 -2.88 -28.09 -0.03
C THR A 682 -3.63 -27.06 0.82
N TYR A 683 -4.72 -26.54 0.27
CA TYR A 683 -5.58 -25.54 0.92
C TYR A 683 -7.01 -26.08 0.94
N ASN A 684 -7.67 -25.93 2.07
CA ASN A 684 -9.10 -26.18 2.22
C ASN A 684 -9.82 -24.81 2.15
N GLU A 685 -11.10 -24.80 1.80
CA GLU A 685 -11.86 -23.56 1.62
C GLU A 685 -12.56 -23.16 2.93
N TYR A 686 -12.10 -22.09 3.60
CA TYR A 686 -12.86 -21.48 4.69
C TYR A 686 -13.94 -20.60 4.09
N CYS A 687 -15.22 -20.90 4.34
CA CYS A 687 -16.35 -20.31 3.64
C CYS A 687 -17.35 -19.63 4.58
N LEU A 688 -17.87 -18.48 4.14
CA LEU A 688 -19.12 -17.89 4.60
C LEU A 688 -20.26 -18.46 3.74
N LEU A 689 -21.23 -19.08 4.40
CA LEU A 689 -22.42 -19.68 3.82
C LEU A 689 -23.68 -18.95 4.31
N ARG A 690 -24.71 -18.88 3.48
CA ARG A 690 -26.03 -18.29 3.79
C ARG A 690 -27.15 -19.28 3.49
N SER A 691 -28.16 -19.38 4.35
CA SER A 691 -29.32 -20.24 4.09
C SER A 691 -30.10 -19.77 2.85
N LYS A 692 -30.54 -20.70 1.99
CA LYS A 692 -31.37 -20.38 0.81
C LYS A 692 -32.72 -19.76 1.17
N ASN A 693 -33.18 -19.93 2.41
CA ASN A 693 -34.39 -19.31 2.95
C ASN A 693 -34.30 -17.78 3.10
N LEU A 694 -33.11 -17.18 2.89
CA LEU A 694 -32.86 -15.73 2.90
C LEU A 694 -32.83 -15.08 1.50
N GLN A 695 -33.24 -15.79 0.43
CA GLN A 695 -33.18 -15.23 -0.92
C GLN A 695 -34.23 -14.12 -1.18
N PRO A 696 -33.89 -13.07 -1.94
CA PRO A 696 -34.84 -12.05 -2.39
C PRO A 696 -35.77 -12.58 -3.49
N LEU A 697 -36.89 -11.88 -3.72
CA LEU A 697 -37.93 -12.27 -4.69
C LEU A 697 -37.41 -12.41 -6.13
N LYS A 698 -37.81 -13.51 -6.79
CA LYS A 698 -37.70 -13.66 -8.24
C LYS A 698 -38.78 -12.84 -8.95
N HIS A 699 -38.36 -11.88 -9.76
CA HIS A 699 -39.04 -11.47 -10.99
C HIS A 699 -37.99 -11.56 -12.11
N VAL A 700 -38.16 -12.33 -13.19
CA VAL A 700 -39.22 -12.30 -14.22
C VAL A 700 -39.20 -10.97 -14.98
N PHE A 701 -38.39 -10.91 -16.04
CA PHE A 701 -38.90 -10.75 -17.42
C PHE A 701 -37.79 -10.96 -18.48
N ASP A 702 -38.19 -11.62 -19.57
CA ASP A 702 -37.57 -11.78 -20.88
C ASP A 702 -38.75 -12.27 -21.79
N PRO A 703 -38.85 -11.99 -23.12
CA PRO A 703 -37.81 -11.52 -24.03
C PRO A 703 -38.15 -10.31 -24.92
N PHE A 704 -37.18 -9.42 -25.13
CA PHE A 704 -37.06 -8.52 -26.30
C PHE A 704 -35.60 -8.06 -26.42
N GLU A 705 -35.02 -8.02 -27.63
CA GLU A 705 -33.65 -7.51 -27.83
C GLU A 705 -33.59 -5.99 -27.62
N TYR A 706 -33.11 -5.56 -26.45
CA TYR A 706 -32.75 -4.18 -26.13
C TYR A 706 -31.23 -4.07 -25.92
N PHE A 707 -30.56 -3.13 -26.61
CA PHE A 707 -29.15 -2.82 -26.42
C PHE A 707 -28.96 -1.53 -25.62
N LYS A 708 -28.21 -1.62 -24.52
CA LYS A 708 -28.09 -0.54 -23.51
C LYS A 708 -27.12 0.57 -23.91
N LEU A 709 -26.27 0.37 -24.92
CA LEU A 709 -25.38 1.40 -25.44
C LEU A 709 -25.04 1.19 -26.92
N ALA A 710 -25.18 2.24 -27.72
CA ALA A 710 -24.66 2.30 -29.09
C ALA A 710 -23.51 3.31 -29.21
N LEU A 711 -22.40 2.92 -29.83
CA LEU A 711 -21.39 3.80 -30.41
C LEU A 711 -21.55 3.78 -31.92
N ALA A 712 -21.56 4.95 -32.56
CA ALA A 712 -22.05 5.05 -33.95
C ALA A 712 -21.21 5.96 -34.86
N ARG A 713 -20.83 5.42 -36.02
CA ARG A 713 -19.86 5.97 -36.98
C ARG A 713 -20.36 5.88 -38.44
N PHE A 714 -19.74 6.64 -39.32
CA PHE A 714 -19.93 6.54 -40.77
C PHE A 714 -18.63 6.87 -41.50
N THR A 715 -18.19 5.98 -42.39
CA THR A 715 -17.31 6.30 -43.53
C THR A 715 -17.83 5.56 -44.75
N ALA A 716 -17.99 6.25 -45.90
CA ALA A 716 -18.33 5.57 -47.14
C ALA A 716 -17.20 4.59 -47.54
N PRO A 717 -17.46 3.54 -48.35
CA PRO A 717 -16.50 2.43 -48.60
C PRO A 717 -15.15 2.78 -49.28
N ARG A 718 -14.81 4.07 -49.43
CA ARG A 718 -13.60 4.54 -50.13
C ARG A 718 -13.15 5.98 -49.83
N LEU A 719 -13.63 6.63 -48.76
CA LEU A 719 -13.33 8.06 -48.51
C LEU A 719 -12.94 8.37 -47.05
N ASP A 720 -11.72 8.88 -46.91
CA ASP A 720 -11.24 9.83 -45.89
C ASP A 720 -11.56 9.52 -44.41
N ALA A 721 -10.93 8.45 -43.91
CA ALA A 721 -10.95 8.11 -42.48
C ALA A 721 -10.33 9.21 -41.60
N SER A 722 -11.00 9.55 -40.50
CA SER A 722 -10.46 10.33 -39.39
C SER A 722 -10.59 9.55 -38.07
N CYS A 723 -9.55 9.64 -37.23
CA CYS A 723 -9.43 9.12 -35.86
C CYS A 723 -10.40 7.98 -35.46
N SER A 724 -10.17 6.74 -35.93
CA SER A 724 -10.87 5.55 -35.42
C SER A 724 -10.56 5.24 -33.94
N SER A 725 -9.59 5.95 -33.35
CA SER A 725 -9.20 5.94 -31.94
C SER A 725 -10.33 6.20 -30.93
N VAL A 726 -11.39 6.92 -31.34
CA VAL A 726 -12.32 7.60 -30.42
C VAL A 726 -13.34 6.65 -29.79
N GLU A 727 -13.64 5.51 -30.42
CA GLU A 727 -14.71 4.60 -29.97
C GLU A 727 -14.18 3.50 -29.04
N LEU A 728 -13.07 2.87 -29.40
CA LEU A 728 -12.53 1.69 -28.69
C LEU A 728 -11.97 2.01 -27.30
N ASP A 729 -11.40 3.21 -27.08
CA ASP A 729 -10.85 3.61 -25.77
C ASP A 729 -11.96 3.86 -24.72
N PRO A 730 -12.96 4.74 -24.94
CA PRO A 730 -14.09 4.87 -24.01
C PRO A 730 -14.88 3.59 -23.84
N GLN A 731 -15.14 2.83 -24.91
CA GLN A 731 -15.84 1.55 -24.85
C GLN A 731 -15.07 0.55 -23.97
N SER A 732 -13.75 0.45 -24.11
CA SER A 732 -12.90 -0.38 -23.25
C SER A 732 -12.85 0.15 -21.81
N GLN A 733 -12.72 1.46 -21.60
CA GLN A 733 -12.74 2.06 -20.26
C GLN A 733 -14.08 1.86 -19.56
N LEU A 734 -15.19 1.82 -20.30
CA LEU A 734 -16.55 1.57 -19.80
C LEU A 734 -16.78 0.09 -19.49
N GLN A 735 -16.39 -0.83 -20.39
CA GLN A 735 -16.35 -2.27 -20.07
C GLN A 735 -15.52 -2.53 -18.81
N ARG A 736 -14.39 -1.84 -18.65
CA ARG A 736 -13.51 -1.96 -17.47
C ARG A 736 -14.06 -1.26 -16.24
N ALA A 737 -14.82 -0.17 -16.38
CA ALA A 737 -15.54 0.47 -15.29
C ALA A 737 -16.55 -0.53 -14.74
N PHE A 738 -17.54 -0.92 -15.56
CA PHE A 738 -18.58 -1.87 -15.20
C PHE A 738 -18.04 -3.22 -14.74
N LYS A 739 -16.89 -3.71 -15.23
CA LYS A 739 -16.25 -4.95 -14.75
C LYS A 739 -15.45 -4.80 -13.44
N ALA A 740 -14.88 -3.65 -13.15
CA ALA A 740 -14.23 -3.37 -11.86
C ALA A 740 -15.27 -3.10 -10.76
N GLU A 741 -16.35 -2.43 -11.14
CA GLU A 741 -17.63 -2.37 -10.44
C GLU A 741 -18.20 -3.80 -10.25
N GLY A 742 -18.18 -4.61 -11.30
CA GLY A 742 -18.65 -6.00 -11.34
C GLY A 742 -20.02 -6.19 -11.99
N ARG A 743 -20.72 -5.11 -12.38
CA ARG A 743 -21.90 -5.14 -13.26
C ARG A 743 -21.59 -5.98 -14.51
N THR A 744 -22.37 -7.02 -14.74
CA THR A 744 -22.28 -7.84 -15.95
C THR A 744 -22.95 -7.12 -17.10
N ILE A 745 -22.14 -6.63 -18.03
CA ILE A 745 -22.55 -6.32 -19.40
C ILE A 745 -22.75 -7.66 -20.12
N ASN A 746 -23.90 -7.88 -20.74
CA ASN A 746 -24.14 -9.08 -21.55
C ASN A 746 -23.38 -8.97 -22.90
N ASP A 747 -23.05 -10.10 -23.51
CA ASP A 747 -22.43 -10.09 -24.84
C ASP A 747 -23.39 -9.42 -25.85
N GLY A 748 -22.99 -8.26 -26.35
CA GLY A 748 -23.77 -7.41 -27.26
C GLY A 748 -24.44 -6.19 -26.65
N ASP A 749 -24.56 -6.05 -25.31
CA ASP A 749 -25.16 -4.87 -24.64
C ASP A 749 -24.51 -3.54 -25.08
N ILE A 750 -23.25 -3.59 -25.55
CA ILE A 750 -22.56 -2.51 -26.26
C ILE A 750 -22.43 -2.86 -27.75
N ALA A 751 -22.95 -1.98 -28.60
CA ALA A 751 -22.75 -2.03 -30.05
C ALA A 751 -21.74 -0.96 -30.54
N ILE A 752 -20.95 -1.30 -31.55
CA ILE A 752 -20.22 -0.36 -32.43
C ILE A 752 -20.82 -0.50 -33.83
N VAL A 753 -21.15 0.63 -34.44
CA VAL A 753 -21.64 0.74 -35.83
C VAL A 753 -20.57 1.46 -36.65
N ASP A 754 -19.68 0.72 -37.30
CA ASP A 754 -18.58 1.26 -38.12
C ASP A 754 -18.45 0.48 -39.45
N PRO A 755 -18.64 1.12 -40.62
CA PRO A 755 -18.46 0.46 -41.92
C PRO A 755 -16.98 0.25 -42.31
N ALA A 756 -16.00 0.77 -41.54
CA ALA A 756 -14.59 0.63 -41.86
C ALA A 756 -14.06 -0.80 -41.65
N HIS A 757 -13.29 -1.32 -42.60
CA HIS A 757 -12.61 -2.62 -42.45
C HIS A 757 -11.24 -2.50 -41.76
N LEU A 758 -10.68 -1.29 -41.68
CA LEU A 758 -9.32 -1.00 -41.19
C LEU A 758 -9.34 0.10 -40.11
N HIS A 759 -8.55 -0.12 -39.06
CA HIS A 759 -8.30 0.84 -37.97
C HIS A 759 -6.91 1.43 -38.13
N HIS A 760 -6.77 2.76 -38.00
CA HIS A 760 -5.53 3.47 -38.32
C HIS A 760 -4.97 4.23 -37.10
N TYR A 761 -3.67 4.07 -36.81
CA TYR A 761 -2.94 4.95 -35.89
C TYR A 761 -2.46 6.20 -36.64
N GLN A 762 -3.38 7.13 -36.90
CA GLN A 762 -3.13 8.34 -37.69
C GLN A 762 -2.00 9.25 -37.15
N PRO A 763 -1.73 9.38 -35.84
CA PRO A 763 -0.55 10.10 -35.35
C PRO A 763 0.80 9.50 -35.82
N GLY A 764 0.79 8.21 -36.22
CA GLY A 764 1.92 7.53 -36.84
C GLY A 764 2.15 7.91 -38.30
N TRP A 765 1.14 8.44 -39.02
CA TRP A 765 1.27 8.86 -40.42
C TRP A 765 2.31 9.98 -40.62
N THR A 766 2.57 10.81 -39.61
CA THR A 766 3.71 11.75 -39.62
C THR A 766 5.07 11.03 -39.67
N LEU A 767 5.20 9.87 -39.02
CA LEU A 767 6.42 9.06 -39.06
C LEU A 767 6.58 8.42 -40.44
N VAL A 768 5.50 7.88 -41.01
CA VAL A 768 5.47 7.28 -42.35
C VAL A 768 5.85 8.30 -43.43
N GLY A 769 5.22 9.48 -43.43
CA GLY A 769 5.55 10.57 -44.35
C GLY A 769 6.96 11.15 -44.18
N SER A 770 7.64 10.82 -43.08
CA SER A 770 9.03 11.21 -42.78
C SER A 770 10.05 10.06 -42.95
N GLY A 771 9.62 8.88 -43.44
CA GLY A 771 10.50 7.70 -43.58
C GLY A 771 10.96 7.07 -42.27
N LEU A 772 10.30 7.39 -41.15
CA LEU A 772 10.69 6.94 -39.80
C LEU A 772 9.97 5.66 -39.35
N ALA A 773 8.94 5.23 -40.07
CA ALA A 773 8.19 4.00 -39.83
C ALA A 773 7.46 3.56 -41.12
N GLU A 774 7.04 2.30 -41.20
CA GLU A 774 6.26 1.78 -42.32
C GLU A 774 4.75 1.91 -42.08
N LEU A 775 3.96 1.88 -43.16
CA LEU A 775 2.50 2.12 -43.10
C LEU A 775 1.73 0.95 -42.48
N ASP A 776 2.20 -0.28 -42.70
CA ASP A 776 1.63 -1.51 -42.14
C ASP A 776 1.61 -1.49 -40.59
N GLN A 777 2.66 -0.97 -39.97
CA GLN A 777 2.78 -0.79 -38.51
C GLN A 777 1.73 0.18 -37.93
N MET A 778 1.09 0.98 -38.79
CA MET A 778 0.10 2.00 -38.44
C MET A 778 -1.33 1.60 -38.77
N VAL A 779 -1.58 0.35 -39.21
CA VAL A 779 -2.92 -0.15 -39.58
C VAL A 779 -3.16 -1.55 -39.02
N LYS A 780 -4.42 -1.85 -38.68
CA LYS A 780 -4.90 -3.21 -38.39
C LYS A 780 -6.29 -3.44 -39.00
N PRO A 781 -6.73 -4.68 -39.23
CA PRO A 781 -8.14 -4.99 -39.39
C PRO A 781 -8.94 -4.47 -38.19
N LEU A 782 -10.11 -3.87 -38.42
CA LEU A 782 -10.92 -3.33 -37.32
C LEU A 782 -11.38 -4.43 -36.35
N GLN A 783 -11.71 -5.62 -36.88
CA GLN A 783 -12.10 -6.79 -36.08
C GLN A 783 -10.99 -7.27 -35.12
N ASP A 784 -9.71 -7.03 -35.42
CA ASP A 784 -8.57 -7.42 -34.56
C ASP A 784 -8.39 -6.50 -33.33
N VAL A 785 -9.10 -5.37 -33.29
CA VAL A 785 -8.98 -4.35 -32.23
C VAL A 785 -10.28 -4.07 -31.47
N ILE A 786 -11.43 -4.59 -31.95
CA ILE A 786 -12.69 -4.59 -31.20
C ILE A 786 -12.59 -5.57 -30.02
N PRO A 787 -12.90 -5.15 -28.77
CA PRO A 787 -12.90 -6.05 -27.62
C PRO A 787 -13.99 -7.13 -27.67
N SER A 788 -13.71 -8.27 -27.03
CA SER A 788 -14.67 -9.34 -26.80
C SER A 788 -15.95 -8.86 -26.12
N GLY A 789 -17.11 -9.36 -26.56
CA GLY A 789 -18.43 -9.03 -26.03
C GLY A 789 -19.07 -7.75 -26.59
N VAL A 790 -18.40 -7.07 -27.53
CA VAL A 790 -18.96 -5.94 -28.28
C VAL A 790 -19.62 -6.45 -29.57
N LYS A 791 -20.85 -5.99 -29.86
CA LYS A 791 -21.50 -6.25 -31.15
C LYS A 791 -20.95 -5.28 -32.20
N HIS A 792 -20.44 -5.80 -33.32
CA HIS A 792 -20.02 -4.95 -34.44
C HIS A 792 -21.05 -5.02 -35.59
N TYR A 793 -21.55 -3.85 -35.99
CA TYR A 793 -22.33 -3.66 -37.21
C TYR A 793 -21.45 -2.99 -38.25
N SER A 794 -21.09 -3.72 -39.31
CA SER A 794 -20.29 -3.22 -40.44
C SER A 794 -21.12 -2.35 -41.40
N ALA A 795 -21.93 -1.46 -40.85
CA ALA A 795 -22.93 -0.62 -41.50
C ALA A 795 -22.68 0.85 -41.16
N ALA A 796 -23.19 1.78 -41.98
CA ALA A 796 -22.88 3.21 -41.85
C ALA A 796 -24.10 4.00 -41.37
N VAL A 797 -23.96 4.94 -40.41
CA VAL A 797 -25.10 5.74 -39.92
C VAL A 797 -25.58 6.77 -40.95
N GLU A 798 -26.83 6.63 -41.40
CA GLU A 798 -27.49 7.58 -42.31
C GLU A 798 -28.10 8.76 -41.55
N SER A 799 -28.82 8.51 -40.45
CA SER A 799 -29.53 9.56 -39.69
C SER A 799 -29.73 9.22 -38.21
N PHE A 800 -29.95 10.28 -37.42
CA PHE A 800 -30.22 10.21 -35.97
C PHE A 800 -31.66 10.67 -35.68
N SER A 801 -32.40 9.87 -34.92
CA SER A 801 -33.74 10.14 -34.42
C SER A 801 -33.71 10.21 -32.88
N PRO A 802 -33.13 11.27 -32.28
CA PRO A 802 -32.88 11.34 -30.84
C PRO A 802 -34.16 11.42 -30.01
N GLU A 803 -35.24 12.01 -30.55
CA GLU A 803 -36.54 12.07 -29.86
C GLU A 803 -37.21 10.68 -29.73
N SER A 804 -36.73 9.67 -30.49
CA SER A 804 -37.16 8.27 -30.41
C SER A 804 -36.01 7.31 -30.04
N ASN A 805 -34.89 7.84 -29.54
CA ASN A 805 -33.69 7.08 -29.17
C ASN A 805 -33.26 6.02 -30.21
N SER A 806 -33.17 6.41 -31.48
CA SER A 806 -32.75 5.49 -32.55
C SER A 806 -31.87 6.13 -33.62
N ILE A 807 -31.11 5.29 -34.32
CA ILE A 807 -30.33 5.63 -35.52
C ILE A 807 -30.78 4.76 -36.69
N LYS A 808 -30.68 5.29 -37.91
CA LYS A 808 -30.90 4.53 -39.15
C LYS A 808 -29.57 4.29 -39.85
N THR A 809 -29.34 3.09 -40.38
CA THR A 809 -28.16 2.76 -41.19
C THR A 809 -28.42 2.87 -42.69
N SER A 810 -27.34 3.00 -43.46
CA SER A 810 -27.27 2.96 -44.92
C SER A 810 -28.03 1.77 -45.53
N ASP A 811 -28.11 0.68 -44.79
CA ASP A 811 -28.61 -0.62 -45.25
C ASP A 811 -30.10 -0.78 -44.91
N GLY A 812 -30.74 0.28 -44.39
CA GLY A 812 -32.17 0.36 -44.09
C GLY A 812 -32.56 -0.05 -42.67
N TYR A 813 -31.64 -0.61 -41.87
CA TYR A 813 -31.92 -1.01 -40.50
C TYR A 813 -32.10 0.20 -39.57
N THR A 814 -32.99 0.07 -38.60
CA THR A 814 -33.11 1.02 -37.48
C THR A 814 -32.60 0.34 -36.21
N ILE A 815 -31.68 0.99 -35.50
CA ILE A 815 -31.09 0.50 -34.26
C ILE A 815 -31.53 1.45 -33.14
N SER A 816 -32.24 0.93 -32.15
CA SER A 816 -32.56 1.66 -30.91
C SER A 816 -31.37 1.63 -29.94
N TYR A 817 -31.34 2.59 -29.02
CA TYR A 817 -30.32 2.68 -27.97
C TYR A 817 -30.94 3.23 -26.67
N ASP A 818 -30.45 2.83 -25.50
CA ASP A 818 -30.72 3.60 -24.28
C ASP A 818 -29.81 4.85 -24.23
N TYR A 819 -28.53 4.69 -24.60
CA TYR A 819 -27.49 5.72 -24.62
C TYR A 819 -26.70 5.70 -25.93
N LEU A 820 -26.28 6.88 -26.42
CA LEU A 820 -25.55 7.04 -27.68
C LEU A 820 -24.24 7.81 -27.48
N VAL A 821 -23.13 7.25 -27.95
CA VAL A 821 -21.84 7.95 -28.08
C VAL A 821 -21.55 8.23 -29.55
N VAL A 822 -21.48 9.51 -29.91
CA VAL A 822 -21.27 9.97 -31.30
C VAL A 822 -19.81 10.37 -31.49
N ALA A 823 -19.08 9.58 -32.28
CA ALA A 823 -17.63 9.68 -32.42
C ALA A 823 -17.04 9.68 -33.86
N PRO A 824 -17.77 10.05 -34.94
CA PRO A 824 -17.36 9.83 -36.35
C PRO A 824 -16.17 10.65 -36.87
N GLY A 825 -15.40 11.29 -35.98
CA GLY A 825 -14.25 12.10 -36.33
C GLY A 825 -14.60 13.40 -37.07
N LEU A 826 -13.76 13.80 -38.01
CA LEU A 826 -13.91 14.98 -38.87
C LEU A 826 -13.83 14.61 -40.36
N LYS A 827 -14.24 15.53 -41.24
CA LYS A 827 -14.07 15.41 -42.69
C LYS A 827 -12.78 16.11 -43.14
N SER A 828 -11.90 15.39 -43.83
CA SER A 828 -10.79 15.98 -44.62
C SER A 828 -11.31 16.27 -46.03
N ASP A 829 -11.50 17.53 -46.39
CA ASP A 829 -12.19 17.91 -47.63
C ASP A 829 -11.21 18.26 -48.75
N PHE A 830 -10.58 17.23 -49.33
CA PHE A 830 -9.62 17.39 -50.44
C PHE A 830 -10.24 18.03 -51.69
N ALA A 831 -11.56 17.88 -51.89
CA ALA A 831 -12.28 18.46 -53.04
C ALA A 831 -12.40 19.99 -52.98
N LYS A 832 -12.35 20.60 -51.79
CA LYS A 832 -12.29 22.07 -51.62
C LYS A 832 -11.03 22.72 -52.21
N ILE A 833 -10.00 21.94 -52.56
CA ILE A 833 -8.80 22.44 -53.27
C ILE A 833 -8.85 21.93 -54.72
N PRO A 834 -9.24 22.77 -55.70
CA PRO A 834 -9.44 22.31 -57.07
C PRO A 834 -8.16 21.75 -57.70
N GLY A 835 -8.15 20.49 -58.15
CA GLY A 835 -6.96 19.83 -58.70
C GLY A 835 -6.13 19.02 -57.68
N LEU A 836 -6.48 19.05 -56.38
CA LEU A 836 -5.78 18.27 -55.36
C LEU A 836 -6.08 16.76 -55.45
N PRO A 837 -7.34 16.29 -55.60
CA PRO A 837 -7.63 14.85 -55.71
C PRO A 837 -6.92 14.17 -56.89
N GLU A 838 -6.78 14.88 -58.01
CA GLU A 838 -6.02 14.44 -59.19
C GLU A 838 -4.51 14.43 -58.90
N GLY A 839 -4.00 15.48 -58.25
CA GLY A 839 -2.60 15.60 -57.86
C GLY A 839 -2.13 14.54 -56.85
N LEU A 840 -2.99 14.15 -55.91
CA LEU A 840 -2.69 13.06 -54.97
C LEU A 840 -2.62 11.70 -55.67
N LYS A 841 -3.49 11.47 -56.67
CA LYS A 841 -3.56 10.21 -57.45
C LYS A 841 -2.45 10.05 -58.49
N ASP A 842 -2.01 11.12 -59.15
CA ASP A 842 -0.87 11.07 -60.09
C ASP A 842 0.44 10.78 -59.32
N PRO A 843 1.09 9.61 -59.51
CA PRO A 843 2.30 9.26 -58.76
C PRO A 843 3.50 10.14 -59.10
N ASN A 844 3.51 10.78 -60.29
CA ASN A 844 4.61 11.64 -60.75
C ASN A 844 4.42 13.11 -60.33
N SER A 845 3.25 13.46 -59.79
CA SER A 845 3.00 14.77 -59.22
C SER A 845 3.77 14.93 -57.90
N GLY A 846 4.50 16.04 -57.73
CA GLY A 846 5.18 16.41 -56.49
C GLY A 846 4.23 16.69 -55.30
N VAL A 847 2.91 16.53 -55.46
CA VAL A 847 1.88 16.77 -54.45
C VAL A 847 1.66 15.54 -53.56
N SER A 848 1.58 15.74 -52.25
CA SER A 848 1.36 14.70 -51.25
C SER A 848 0.52 15.20 -50.05
N SER A 849 -0.02 14.26 -49.27
CA SER A 849 -0.63 14.54 -47.96
C SER A 849 -0.44 13.36 -47.02
N ILE A 850 -0.12 13.61 -45.75
CA ILE A 850 -0.14 12.59 -44.69
C ILE A 850 -1.56 12.37 -44.11
N TYR A 851 -2.56 13.14 -44.56
CA TYR A 851 -3.95 13.04 -44.11
C TYR A 851 -4.83 12.17 -45.03
N HIS A 852 -4.25 11.63 -46.10
CA HIS A 852 -4.91 10.73 -47.05
C HIS A 852 -4.11 9.43 -47.15
N TYR A 853 -4.77 8.29 -46.97
CA TYR A 853 -4.13 6.98 -46.79
C TYR A 853 -3.21 6.61 -47.96
N ASP A 854 -3.68 6.68 -49.20
CA ASP A 854 -2.90 6.25 -50.36
C ASP A 854 -1.72 7.19 -50.69
N SER A 855 -1.66 8.39 -50.08
CA SER A 855 -0.59 9.39 -50.34
C SER A 855 0.40 9.59 -49.20
N VAL A 856 0.23 8.91 -48.05
CA VAL A 856 1.13 9.07 -46.89
C VAL A 856 2.54 8.57 -47.19
N GLN A 857 2.70 7.41 -47.86
CA GLN A 857 4.00 6.92 -48.33
C GLN A 857 4.55 7.76 -49.50
N LYS A 858 3.66 8.32 -50.33
CA LYS A 858 4.04 9.24 -51.42
C LYS A 858 4.73 10.50 -50.87
N ALA A 859 4.34 10.99 -49.69
CA ALA A 859 5.03 12.12 -49.05
C ALA A 859 6.54 11.85 -48.84
N TRP A 860 6.90 10.68 -48.31
CA TRP A 860 8.30 10.31 -48.14
C TRP A 860 9.02 10.06 -49.46
N SER A 861 8.36 9.42 -50.44
CA SER A 861 8.89 9.24 -51.79
C SER A 861 9.23 10.59 -52.45
N ASN A 862 8.31 11.55 -52.39
CA ASN A 862 8.52 12.90 -52.92
C ASN A 862 9.70 13.61 -52.23
N ILE A 863 9.78 13.54 -50.90
CA ILE A 863 10.90 14.13 -50.13
C ILE A 863 12.24 13.48 -50.51
N LYS A 864 12.29 12.15 -50.60
CA LYS A 864 13.52 11.40 -50.96
C LYS A 864 13.99 11.67 -52.39
N ASN A 865 13.07 11.91 -53.32
CA ASN A 865 13.39 12.16 -54.73
C ASN A 865 13.63 13.65 -55.05
N PHE A 866 13.34 14.55 -54.11
CA PHE A 866 13.54 16.00 -54.28
C PHE A 866 15.02 16.40 -54.15
N GLN A 867 15.65 16.73 -55.29
CA GLN A 867 17.07 17.13 -55.32
C GLN A 867 17.28 18.65 -55.30
N LYS A 868 16.38 19.41 -55.94
CA LYS A 868 16.41 20.89 -56.04
C LYS A 868 15.05 21.41 -56.49
N GLY A 869 14.70 22.62 -56.07
CA GLY A 869 13.45 23.29 -56.44
C GLY A 869 12.85 24.08 -55.28
N THR A 870 11.55 24.34 -55.36
CA THR A 870 10.77 24.95 -54.27
C THR A 870 9.92 23.87 -53.58
N ALA A 871 10.12 23.68 -52.27
CA ALA A 871 9.35 22.78 -51.43
C ALA A 871 8.40 23.57 -50.52
N ILE A 872 7.09 23.33 -50.65
CA ILE A 872 6.05 24.03 -49.89
C ILE A 872 5.29 23.03 -49.00
N PHE A 873 5.12 23.37 -47.73
CA PHE A 873 4.31 22.64 -46.76
C PHE A 873 3.18 23.56 -46.29
N THR A 874 1.92 23.15 -46.46
CA THR A 874 0.75 24.02 -46.20
C THR A 874 -0.16 23.50 -45.10
N GLN A 875 -0.54 24.39 -44.19
CA GLN A 875 -1.70 24.33 -43.30
C GLN A 875 -2.61 25.51 -43.72
N PRO A 876 -3.95 25.40 -43.83
CA PRO A 876 -4.76 26.38 -44.60
C PRO A 876 -4.77 27.82 -44.05
N ALA A 877 -4.46 28.82 -44.90
CA ALA A 877 -3.85 30.17 -44.70
C ALA A 877 -2.25 30.14 -44.72
N GLY A 878 -1.49 31.15 -45.20
CA GLY A 878 0.00 31.31 -45.04
C GLY A 878 0.91 32.20 -45.99
N ILE A 879 1.01 33.56 -45.97
CA ILE A 879 1.86 34.46 -46.86
C ILE A 879 3.15 35.08 -46.27
N LEU A 880 4.20 35.56 -47.00
CA LEU A 880 4.92 35.11 -48.24
C LEU A 880 6.12 36.03 -48.64
N LYS A 881 7.33 35.49 -48.77
CA LYS A 881 8.28 35.75 -49.89
C LYS A 881 9.36 34.64 -49.95
N THR A 882 10.37 34.73 -50.83
CA THR A 882 11.09 33.55 -51.36
C THR A 882 12.58 33.76 -51.69
N ALA A 883 13.43 32.77 -51.38
CA ALA A 883 14.46 32.22 -52.29
C ALA A 883 15.02 30.87 -51.76
N VAL A 884 14.90 29.77 -52.53
CA VAL A 884 15.50 28.42 -52.29
C VAL A 884 15.57 27.97 -50.81
N GLU A 885 14.43 28.05 -50.12
CA GLU A 885 14.28 27.67 -48.71
C GLU A 885 13.00 26.81 -48.56
N PRO A 886 13.00 25.77 -47.71
CA PRO A 886 11.79 25.02 -47.40
C PRO A 886 10.77 25.98 -46.77
N THR A 887 9.56 26.01 -47.30
CA THR A 887 8.59 27.07 -47.00
C THR A 887 7.34 26.52 -46.33
N PHE A 888 7.02 27.03 -45.14
CA PHE A 888 5.82 26.69 -44.36
C PHE A 888 4.78 27.80 -44.47
N ALA A 889 3.62 27.46 -45.04
CA ALA A 889 2.43 28.31 -45.08
C ALA A 889 1.45 27.82 -44.01
N THR A 890 1.00 28.70 -43.09
CA THR A 890 0.06 28.32 -42.03
C THR A 890 -1.08 29.30 -41.77
N GLY A 891 -2.20 28.70 -41.33
CA GLY A 891 -3.48 29.33 -41.09
C GLY A 891 -3.52 30.36 -40.00
N ALA A 892 -2.74 30.10 -38.97
CA ALA A 892 -2.66 30.96 -37.81
C ALA A 892 -1.83 32.22 -38.13
N PRO A 893 -2.03 33.32 -37.40
CA PRO A 893 -1.11 34.46 -37.40
C PRO A 893 0.26 34.14 -36.75
N THR A 894 0.49 32.90 -36.29
CA THR A 894 1.65 32.46 -35.50
C THR A 894 1.99 30.99 -35.80
N MET A 895 3.25 30.58 -35.57
CA MET A 895 3.71 29.19 -35.74
C MET A 895 2.94 28.15 -34.90
N PHE A 896 2.31 28.56 -33.80
CA PHE A 896 1.47 27.70 -32.96
C PHE A 896 0.48 28.54 -32.14
N ALA A 897 -0.59 27.91 -31.63
CA ALA A 897 -1.63 28.59 -30.86
C ALA A 897 -1.22 28.96 -29.41
N VAL A 898 -0.21 28.28 -28.86
CA VAL A 898 0.30 28.51 -27.49
C VAL A 898 1.59 29.32 -27.54
N PRO A 899 1.66 30.52 -26.92
CA PRO A 899 2.80 31.43 -27.06
C PRO A 899 4.18 30.84 -26.69
N LYS A 900 4.27 29.93 -25.70
CA LYS A 900 5.54 29.26 -25.32
C LYS A 900 6.14 28.52 -26.51
N TYR A 901 5.38 27.58 -27.07
CA TYR A 901 5.83 26.73 -28.17
C TYR A 901 5.88 27.50 -29.49
N ALA A 902 4.96 28.46 -29.72
CA ALA A 902 4.99 29.33 -30.89
C ALA A 902 6.33 30.09 -31.01
N LYS A 903 6.83 30.63 -29.89
CA LYS A 903 8.14 31.30 -29.84
C LYS A 903 9.28 30.31 -30.15
N ALA A 904 9.29 29.14 -29.53
CA ALA A 904 10.35 28.15 -29.73
C ALA A 904 10.39 27.62 -31.19
N LEU A 905 9.22 27.38 -31.79
CA LEU A 905 9.12 26.97 -33.19
C LEU A 905 9.54 28.09 -34.16
N GLU A 906 9.22 29.35 -33.85
CA GLU A 906 9.65 30.50 -34.64
C GLU A 906 11.18 30.71 -34.57
N GLN A 907 11.80 30.45 -33.40
CA GLN A 907 13.26 30.43 -33.28
C GLN A 907 13.86 29.32 -34.14
N LEU A 908 13.39 28.07 -34.00
CA LEU A 908 13.85 26.94 -34.84
C LEU A 908 13.63 27.18 -36.34
N ARG A 909 12.55 27.87 -36.72
CA ARG A 909 12.26 28.26 -38.10
C ARG A 909 13.33 29.19 -38.67
N VAL A 910 13.69 30.23 -37.92
CA VAL A 910 14.74 31.19 -38.30
C VAL A 910 16.13 30.52 -38.30
N GLU A 911 16.45 29.73 -37.27
CA GLU A 911 17.72 29.00 -37.14
C GLU A 911 17.97 28.01 -38.30
N ARG A 912 16.91 27.50 -38.94
CA ARG A 912 16.97 26.48 -39.99
C ARG A 912 16.69 27.04 -41.40
N ASN A 913 16.64 28.38 -41.56
CA ASN A 913 16.30 29.06 -42.82
C ASN A 913 15.03 28.50 -43.47
N VAL A 914 13.96 28.35 -42.69
CA VAL A 914 12.65 27.89 -43.17
C VAL A 914 11.77 29.12 -43.43
N GLY A 915 11.24 29.29 -44.64
CA GLY A 915 10.33 30.40 -44.95
C GLY A 915 9.05 30.30 -44.12
N GLY A 916 8.71 31.33 -43.34
CA GLY A 916 7.53 31.35 -42.46
C GLY A 916 6.46 32.30 -42.96
N LEU A 917 5.26 31.78 -43.21
CA LEU A 917 4.23 32.48 -43.94
C LEU A 917 2.83 32.33 -43.29
N PHE A 918 2.06 33.42 -43.15
CA PHE A 918 0.81 33.50 -42.37
C PHE A 918 -0.32 34.19 -43.22
N SER A 919 -1.41 33.47 -43.61
CA SER A 919 -2.52 33.72 -44.63
C SER A 919 -2.23 34.02 -46.16
N HIS A 920 -2.29 33.27 -47.32
CA HIS A 920 -2.36 31.96 -48.10
C HIS A 920 -3.44 30.82 -48.02
N ASN A 921 -4.49 30.76 -48.87
CA ASN A 921 -5.26 29.49 -49.09
C ASN A 921 -5.26 28.92 -50.54
N ASN A 922 -4.95 27.61 -50.67
CA ASN A 922 -5.11 26.68 -51.84
C ASN A 922 -4.00 26.57 -52.91
N ALA A 923 -4.05 25.55 -53.80
CA ALA A 923 -3.02 25.27 -54.81
C ALA A 923 -3.43 24.40 -56.03
N LYS A 924 -2.78 24.64 -57.20
CA LYS A 924 -2.62 23.73 -58.38
C LYS A 924 -1.13 23.62 -58.74
N LYS A 925 -0.72 23.16 -59.95
CA LYS A 925 0.71 23.14 -60.39
C LYS A 925 1.40 24.51 -60.30
N THR A 926 0.63 25.60 -60.32
CA THR A 926 0.97 26.83 -59.62
C THR A 926 0.07 26.91 -58.39
N ALA A 927 0.64 27.07 -57.21
CA ALA A 927 -0.12 27.21 -55.98
C ALA A 927 -0.72 28.62 -55.88
N THR A 928 -1.99 28.75 -56.26
CA THR A 928 -2.77 29.99 -56.18
C THR A 928 -3.37 30.14 -54.81
N PHE A 929 -2.82 31.05 -54.03
CA PHE A 929 -3.15 31.22 -52.64
C PHE A 929 -3.88 32.54 -52.34
N ASP A 930 -5.00 32.50 -51.62
CA ASP A 930 -5.75 33.70 -51.17
C ASP A 930 -5.00 34.49 -50.07
N VAL A 931 -4.93 35.81 -50.20
CA VAL A 931 -4.33 36.79 -49.26
C VAL A 931 -5.35 37.25 -48.20
N GLY A 932 -6.65 37.06 -48.46
CA GLY A 932 -7.71 37.88 -47.91
C GLY A 932 -7.93 39.15 -48.75
N ALA A 933 -9.06 39.83 -48.51
CA ALA A 933 -9.49 41.02 -49.27
C ALA A 933 -9.53 40.82 -50.81
N GLY A 934 -9.78 39.60 -51.28
CA GLY A 934 -9.99 39.28 -52.70
C GLY A 934 -8.74 39.29 -53.58
N LYS A 935 -7.54 39.22 -52.99
CA LYS A 935 -6.26 39.13 -53.72
C LYS A 935 -5.71 37.72 -53.65
N THR A 936 -5.09 37.25 -54.72
CA THR A 936 -4.40 35.95 -54.79
C THR A 936 -2.91 36.12 -55.10
N VAL A 937 -2.09 35.15 -54.69
CA VAL A 937 -0.67 35.07 -55.04
C VAL A 937 -0.33 33.67 -55.54
N ASP A 938 0.31 33.62 -56.71
CA ASP A 938 0.74 32.41 -57.37
C ASP A 938 2.18 32.02 -57.01
N LYS A 939 2.40 30.75 -56.63
CA LYS A 939 3.74 30.16 -56.45
C LYS A 939 3.90 28.82 -57.14
N ARG A 940 4.85 28.73 -58.06
CA ARG A 940 5.37 27.46 -58.56
C ARG A 940 6.03 26.68 -57.41
N PHE A 941 5.79 25.38 -57.37
CA PHE A 941 6.53 24.44 -56.54
C PHE A 941 7.04 23.28 -57.38
N ASP A 942 8.01 22.55 -56.82
CA ASP A 942 8.49 21.28 -57.35
C ASP A 942 8.20 20.13 -56.35
N LEU A 943 7.98 20.45 -55.07
CA LEU A 943 7.34 19.59 -54.06
C LEU A 943 6.25 20.36 -53.30
N LEU A 944 5.09 19.74 -53.11
CA LEU A 944 3.99 20.28 -52.29
C LEU A 944 3.50 19.22 -51.29
N HIS A 945 3.34 19.64 -50.04
CA HIS A 945 2.68 18.87 -48.99
C HIS A 945 1.45 19.61 -48.48
N VAL A 946 0.27 18.97 -48.54
CA VAL A 946 -1.02 19.63 -48.26
C VAL A 946 -1.71 19.02 -47.04
N VAL A 947 -1.94 19.85 -46.01
CA VAL A 947 -3.02 19.62 -45.03
C VAL A 947 -4.33 20.08 -45.68
N PRO A 948 -5.34 19.20 -45.85
CA PRO A 948 -6.62 19.58 -46.44
C PRO A 948 -7.42 20.51 -45.53
N PRO A 949 -8.40 21.27 -46.06
CA PRO A 949 -9.42 21.92 -45.26
C PRO A 949 -10.20 20.88 -44.46
N GLN A 950 -10.25 21.03 -43.14
CA GLN A 950 -10.93 20.11 -42.23
C GLN A 950 -12.15 20.76 -41.57
N GLY A 951 -13.18 19.98 -41.30
CA GLY A 951 -14.43 20.44 -40.68
C GLY A 951 -15.32 19.28 -40.22
N PRO A 952 -16.53 19.55 -39.72
CA PRO A 952 -17.48 18.50 -39.38
C PRO A 952 -17.90 17.70 -40.62
N THR A 953 -18.36 16.47 -40.40
CA THR A 953 -18.97 15.66 -41.47
C THR A 953 -20.34 16.23 -41.84
N ASP A 954 -20.69 16.15 -43.13
CA ASP A 954 -21.92 16.78 -43.63
C ASP A 954 -23.19 16.16 -42.99
N PHE A 955 -23.16 14.87 -42.62
CA PHE A 955 -24.27 14.20 -41.94
C PHE A 955 -24.45 14.65 -40.48
N ILE A 956 -23.36 14.91 -39.74
CA ILE A 956 -23.45 15.48 -38.39
C ILE A 956 -23.92 16.93 -38.46
N LYS A 957 -23.37 17.72 -39.39
CA LYS A 957 -23.75 19.13 -39.60
C LYS A 957 -25.24 19.30 -39.94
N ASN A 958 -25.82 18.32 -40.63
CA ASN A 958 -27.25 18.30 -40.99
C ASN A 958 -28.13 17.54 -39.97
N SER A 959 -27.56 17.07 -38.86
CA SER A 959 -28.28 16.29 -37.83
C SER A 959 -28.92 17.19 -36.76
N PRO A 960 -29.92 16.69 -36.01
CA PRO A 960 -30.45 17.36 -34.82
C PRO A 960 -29.46 17.41 -33.63
N LEU A 961 -28.22 16.94 -33.80
CA LEU A 961 -27.15 16.94 -32.79
C LEU A 961 -26.10 18.05 -33.00
N ALA A 962 -26.27 18.89 -34.03
CA ALA A 962 -25.29 19.90 -34.43
C ALA A 962 -25.34 21.19 -33.59
N ASP A 963 -24.18 21.78 -33.34
CA ASP A 963 -24.03 23.19 -32.95
C ASP A 963 -24.03 24.12 -34.18
N ALA A 964 -23.95 25.43 -33.94
CA ALA A 964 -23.89 26.43 -35.02
C ALA A 964 -22.62 26.35 -35.90
N GLY A 965 -21.58 25.62 -35.46
CA GLY A 965 -20.40 25.28 -36.25
C GLY A 965 -20.54 23.98 -37.06
N GLY A 966 -21.56 23.17 -36.77
CA GLY A 966 -21.82 21.86 -37.36
C GLY A 966 -21.20 20.68 -36.59
N TRP A 967 -20.65 20.89 -35.40
CA TRP A 967 -20.07 19.84 -34.55
C TRP A 967 -21.12 19.26 -33.59
N VAL A 968 -20.87 18.08 -33.00
CA VAL A 968 -21.81 17.52 -32.01
C VAL A 968 -21.83 18.41 -30.76
N ALA A 969 -22.99 19.00 -30.44
CA ALA A 969 -23.14 20.07 -29.47
C ALA A 969 -23.03 19.56 -28.03
N VAL A 970 -21.83 19.59 -27.43
CA VAL A 970 -21.56 19.06 -26.09
C VAL A 970 -21.09 20.11 -25.08
N ASN A 971 -21.42 19.87 -23.81
CA ASN A 971 -20.91 20.63 -22.69
C ASN A 971 -19.38 20.39 -22.53
N ALA A 972 -18.60 21.47 -22.56
CA ALA A 972 -17.14 21.45 -22.53
C ALA A 972 -16.50 20.82 -21.28
N ALA A 973 -17.28 20.59 -20.21
CA ALA A 973 -16.85 19.99 -18.95
C ALA A 973 -17.32 18.53 -18.76
N THR A 974 -18.50 18.15 -19.29
CA THR A 974 -19.09 16.80 -19.07
C THR A 974 -19.08 15.90 -20.29
N THR A 975 -18.87 16.43 -21.50
CA THR A 975 -18.98 15.71 -22.79
C THR A 975 -20.40 15.22 -23.15
N GLN A 976 -21.41 15.53 -22.32
CA GLN A 976 -22.83 15.29 -22.57
C GLN A 976 -23.37 16.30 -23.60
N HIS A 977 -24.32 15.88 -24.43
CA HIS A 977 -24.99 16.73 -25.41
C HIS A 977 -25.90 17.79 -24.75
N VAL A 978 -25.88 19.02 -25.27
CA VAL A 978 -26.55 20.18 -24.64
C VAL A 978 -28.08 20.21 -24.77
N LYS A 979 -28.68 19.26 -25.50
CA LYS A 979 -30.15 19.08 -25.62
C LYS A 979 -30.63 17.68 -25.18
N TYR A 980 -29.80 16.64 -25.28
CA TYR A 980 -30.24 15.25 -25.16
C TYR A 980 -29.41 14.55 -24.07
N PRO A 981 -30.00 14.15 -22.94
CA PRO A 981 -29.21 13.81 -21.75
C PRO A 981 -28.46 12.48 -21.90
N ASN A 982 -29.02 11.53 -22.65
CA ASN A 982 -28.45 10.22 -22.94
C ASN A 982 -27.45 10.19 -24.12
N ILE A 983 -27.11 11.35 -24.70
CA ILE A 983 -26.18 11.46 -25.84
C ILE A 983 -24.88 12.13 -25.40
N PHE A 984 -23.74 11.57 -25.81
CA PHE A 984 -22.40 12.06 -25.48
C PHE A 984 -21.50 12.12 -26.72
N SER A 985 -20.49 13.00 -26.72
CA SER A 985 -19.49 13.06 -27.80
C SER A 985 -18.14 13.59 -27.32
N ILE A 986 -17.07 12.99 -27.86
CA ILE A 986 -15.67 13.36 -27.63
C ILE A 986 -14.88 13.27 -28.95
N GLY A 987 -13.59 13.56 -28.90
CA GLY A 987 -12.72 13.52 -30.08
C GLY A 987 -13.13 14.52 -31.14
N ASP A 988 -12.78 14.22 -32.38
CA ASP A 988 -12.77 15.21 -33.45
C ASP A 988 -14.19 15.64 -33.89
N ALA A 989 -15.23 14.84 -33.63
CA ALA A 989 -16.63 15.16 -33.95
C ALA A 989 -17.26 16.20 -33.00
N SER A 990 -16.73 16.32 -31.79
CA SER A 990 -17.34 17.10 -30.69
C SER A 990 -17.12 18.61 -30.80
N SER A 991 -18.04 19.42 -30.26
CA SER A 991 -17.91 20.88 -30.11
C SER A 991 -16.98 21.32 -28.97
N LEU A 992 -16.23 20.39 -28.37
CA LEU A 992 -15.31 20.72 -27.27
C LEU A 992 -14.24 21.72 -27.78
N PRO A 993 -13.84 22.74 -26.98
CA PRO A 993 -12.90 23.77 -27.40
C PRO A 993 -11.43 23.28 -27.33
N ASN A 994 -11.14 22.19 -28.04
CA ASN A 994 -9.84 21.52 -28.06
C ASN A 994 -9.17 21.43 -29.44
N SER A 995 -7.84 21.41 -29.42
CA SER A 995 -7.04 20.79 -30.47
C SER A 995 -7.44 19.31 -30.59
N LYS A 996 -8.02 18.96 -31.73
CA LYS A 996 -8.53 17.63 -32.06
C LYS A 996 -7.35 16.67 -32.28
N THR A 997 -6.99 15.90 -31.24
CA THR A 997 -5.87 14.95 -31.25
C THR A 997 -6.17 13.68 -30.45
N ALA A 998 -5.54 12.56 -30.83
CA ALA A 998 -5.65 11.30 -30.10
C ALA A 998 -5.16 11.38 -28.63
N ALA A 999 -4.31 12.35 -28.29
CA ALA A 999 -3.91 12.57 -26.91
C ALA A 999 -4.98 13.29 -26.08
N ALA A 1000 -5.78 14.18 -26.69
CA ALA A 1000 -6.93 14.78 -26.02
C ALA A 1000 -7.97 13.71 -25.63
N ILE A 1001 -8.14 12.65 -26.45
CA ILE A 1001 -9.01 11.50 -26.14
C ILE A 1001 -8.61 10.88 -24.78
N THR A 1002 -7.31 10.71 -24.47
CA THR A 1002 -6.88 10.14 -23.17
C THR A 1002 -7.34 10.93 -21.94
N ALA A 1003 -7.69 12.21 -22.10
CA ALA A 1003 -8.21 13.08 -21.06
C ALA A 1003 -9.74 13.30 -21.15
N GLN A 1004 -10.35 12.99 -22.30
CA GLN A 1004 -11.79 13.06 -22.55
C GLN A 1004 -12.50 11.75 -22.21
N ALA A 1005 -11.91 10.59 -22.54
CA ALA A 1005 -12.52 9.28 -22.36
C ALA A 1005 -12.85 8.96 -20.89
N PRO A 1006 -11.99 9.22 -19.88
CA PRO A 1006 -12.36 9.05 -18.48
C PRO A 1006 -13.54 9.97 -18.08
N VAL A 1007 -13.55 11.19 -18.61
CA VAL A 1007 -14.57 12.20 -18.31
C VAL A 1007 -15.91 11.81 -18.94
N LEU A 1008 -15.95 11.27 -20.16
CA LEU A 1008 -17.15 10.69 -20.75
C LEU A 1008 -17.63 9.49 -19.94
N VAL A 1009 -16.75 8.53 -19.63
CA VAL A 1009 -17.12 7.31 -18.89
C VAL A 1009 -17.68 7.64 -17.51
N ASP A 1010 -17.04 8.54 -16.76
CA ASP A 1010 -17.47 8.93 -15.41
C ASP A 1010 -18.81 9.71 -15.44
N ASN A 1011 -19.03 10.61 -16.41
CA ASN A 1011 -20.29 11.35 -16.53
C ASN A 1011 -21.43 10.50 -17.12
N LEU A 1012 -21.15 9.60 -18.06
CA LEU A 1012 -22.12 8.65 -18.62
C LEU A 1012 -22.57 7.65 -17.54
N ARG A 1013 -21.64 7.18 -16.69
CA ARG A 1013 -21.96 6.38 -15.50
C ARG A 1013 -22.81 7.17 -14.49
N ALA A 1014 -22.41 8.38 -14.15
CA ALA A 1014 -23.18 9.23 -13.23
C ALA A 1014 -24.60 9.51 -13.76
N HIS A 1015 -24.75 9.69 -15.08
CA HIS A 1015 -26.05 9.90 -15.69
C HIS A 1015 -26.92 8.63 -15.67
N LEU A 1016 -26.36 7.46 -16.02
CA LEU A 1016 -27.00 6.15 -15.86
C LEU A 1016 -27.54 5.90 -14.43
N GLU A 1017 -26.80 6.35 -13.42
CA GLU A 1017 -27.10 6.11 -12.01
C GLU A 1017 -28.11 7.10 -11.41
N THR A 1018 -28.28 8.27 -12.03
CA THR A 1018 -29.09 9.38 -11.45
C THR A 1018 -30.22 9.89 -12.33
N ALA A 1019 -30.26 9.50 -13.62
CA ALA A 1019 -31.18 10.05 -14.64
C ALA A 1019 -31.19 11.60 -14.68
N THR A 1020 -30.05 12.22 -14.39
CA THR A 1020 -29.87 13.67 -14.21
C THR A 1020 -30.29 14.48 -15.45
N PRO A 1021 -31.09 15.55 -15.29
CA PRO A 1021 -31.46 16.44 -16.39
C PRO A 1021 -30.26 17.08 -17.11
N VAL A 1022 -30.49 17.48 -18.37
CA VAL A 1022 -29.51 18.13 -19.23
C VAL A 1022 -28.93 19.37 -18.54
N GLY A 1023 -27.60 19.37 -18.34
CA GLY A 1023 -26.89 20.50 -17.71
C GLY A 1023 -26.84 20.47 -16.18
N GLU A 1024 -27.58 19.59 -15.49
CA GLU A 1024 -27.49 19.43 -14.03
C GLU A 1024 -26.34 18.50 -13.58
N LEU A 1025 -25.71 17.79 -14.52
CA LEU A 1025 -24.47 17.02 -14.28
C LEU A 1025 -23.31 17.95 -13.89
N THR A 1026 -23.16 18.20 -12.59
CA THR A 1026 -22.00 18.90 -12.04
C THR A 1026 -20.76 18.02 -12.06
N MET A 1027 -19.67 18.56 -12.58
CA MET A 1027 -18.39 17.89 -12.79
C MET A 1027 -17.83 17.22 -11.50
N MET A 1028 -17.69 15.89 -11.46
CA MET A 1028 -16.96 15.14 -10.39
C MET A 1028 -15.44 15.39 -10.37
N TRP A 1029 -14.97 16.43 -11.07
CA TRP A 1029 -13.57 16.74 -11.33
C TRP A 1029 -13.14 18.12 -10.79
N GLN A 1030 -14.06 18.85 -10.14
CA GLN A 1030 -13.88 20.27 -9.79
C GLN A 1030 -14.11 20.63 -8.30
N LYS A 1031 -14.68 19.76 -7.45
CA LYS A 1031 -14.92 20.04 -6.02
C LYS A 1031 -13.68 19.90 -5.11
N GLY A 1032 -12.48 19.93 -5.69
CA GLY A 1032 -11.19 19.84 -4.98
C GLY A 1032 -10.68 21.17 -4.41
N GLY A 1033 -11.35 21.73 -3.40
CA GLY A 1033 -11.02 23.03 -2.79
C GLY A 1033 -9.68 23.15 -2.01
N VAL A 1034 -8.75 22.20 -2.15
CA VAL A 1034 -7.51 22.14 -1.36
C VAL A 1034 -6.29 21.74 -2.22
N GLY A 1035 -5.59 22.73 -2.78
CA GLY A 1035 -4.16 22.66 -3.16
C GLY A 1035 -3.71 21.74 -4.30
N LEU A 1036 -4.45 20.67 -4.61
CA LEU A 1036 -4.13 19.70 -5.66
C LEU A 1036 -5.00 19.95 -6.89
N GLN A 1037 -4.52 20.85 -7.75
CA GLN A 1037 -5.15 21.17 -9.02
C GLN A 1037 -5.25 19.89 -9.87
N THR A 1038 -6.48 19.48 -10.23
CA THR A 1038 -6.74 18.18 -10.87
C THR A 1038 -6.03 18.09 -12.23
N ASP A 1039 -4.97 17.27 -12.27
CA ASP A 1039 -4.07 17.19 -13.43
C ASP A 1039 -4.72 16.52 -14.67
N ILE A 1040 -5.98 16.08 -14.61
CA ILE A 1040 -6.77 15.63 -15.77
C ILE A 1040 -8.15 16.31 -15.75
N SER A 1041 -8.57 16.69 -16.96
CA SER A 1041 -9.74 17.48 -17.34
C SER A 1041 -9.86 17.32 -18.87
N PRO A 1042 -11.05 17.42 -19.51
CA PRO A 1042 -11.15 17.37 -20.98
C PRO A 1042 -10.39 18.53 -21.66
N ALA A 1043 -9.92 19.49 -20.85
CA ALA A 1043 -9.03 20.57 -21.20
C ALA A 1043 -7.58 20.17 -21.52
N SER A 1044 -7.07 18.99 -21.14
CA SER A 1044 -5.63 18.67 -21.25
C SER A 1044 -5.18 18.35 -22.68
N PHE A 1045 -4.01 18.87 -23.09
CA PHE A 1045 -3.43 18.73 -24.43
C PHE A 1045 -2.04 18.13 -24.45
N ILE A 1046 -1.76 17.32 -25.47
CA ILE A 1046 -0.41 16.94 -25.90
C ILE A 1046 -0.34 17.04 -27.44
N SER A 1047 0.72 17.69 -27.94
CA SER A 1047 1.09 17.70 -29.36
C SER A 1047 2.58 17.38 -29.49
N PRO A 1048 2.95 16.15 -29.89
CA PRO A 1048 4.35 15.75 -30.03
C PRO A 1048 4.89 16.17 -31.41
N LEU A 1049 5.48 17.37 -31.45
CA LEU A 1049 5.93 18.09 -32.64
C LEU A 1049 7.32 17.57 -33.09
N LEU A 1050 7.31 16.71 -34.11
CA LEU A 1050 8.53 16.23 -34.75
C LEU A 1050 9.24 17.41 -35.42
N THR A 1051 10.40 17.80 -34.90
CA THR A 1051 11.19 18.95 -35.40
C THR A 1051 12.38 18.53 -36.25
N GLY A 1052 12.81 17.27 -36.15
CA GLY A 1052 13.88 16.70 -36.97
C GLY A 1052 14.11 15.21 -36.70
N HIS A 1053 15.14 14.65 -37.35
CA HIS A 1053 15.59 13.29 -37.06
C HIS A 1053 16.25 13.27 -35.67
N ASN A 1054 15.78 12.38 -34.78
CA ASN A 1054 16.19 12.34 -33.36
C ASN A 1054 15.85 13.63 -32.57
N GLU A 1055 14.86 14.41 -33.02
CA GLU A 1055 14.46 15.70 -32.42
C GLU A 1055 12.92 15.83 -32.31
N LEU A 1056 12.42 16.10 -31.10
CA LEU A 1056 11.00 16.38 -30.89
C LEU A 1056 10.74 17.36 -29.75
N MET A 1057 9.85 18.33 -29.99
CA MET A 1057 9.30 19.25 -28.99
C MET A 1057 7.95 18.72 -28.49
N LEU A 1058 7.73 18.65 -27.17
CA LEU A 1058 6.55 18.02 -26.57
C LEU A 1058 5.57 19.06 -26.03
N ALA A 1059 4.80 19.69 -26.91
CA ALA A 1059 3.91 20.78 -26.56
C ALA A 1059 2.69 20.31 -25.75
N GLU A 1060 2.65 20.60 -24.45
CA GLU A 1060 1.52 20.27 -23.56
C GLU A 1060 0.88 21.52 -22.92
N PHE A 1061 -0.45 21.55 -22.87
CA PHE A 1061 -1.22 22.73 -22.46
C PHE A 1061 -2.62 22.37 -21.93
N LYS A 1062 -3.41 23.38 -21.55
CA LYS A 1062 -4.84 23.26 -21.21
C LYS A 1062 -5.72 24.31 -21.91
N TYR A 1063 -7.05 24.21 -21.80
CA TYR A 1063 -8.01 25.21 -22.32
C TYR A 1063 -7.55 26.65 -22.02
N GLY A 1064 -7.75 27.56 -22.97
CA GLY A 1064 -7.19 28.92 -22.94
C GLY A 1064 -5.71 29.00 -23.35
N GLY A 1065 -5.12 27.91 -23.85
CA GLY A 1065 -3.74 27.89 -24.37
C GLY A 1065 -2.65 27.94 -23.30
N VAL A 1066 -2.96 27.62 -22.04
CA VAL A 1066 -2.02 27.72 -20.91
C VAL A 1066 -1.13 26.47 -20.86
N PRO A 1067 0.22 26.57 -20.87
CA PRO A 1067 1.11 25.41 -20.79
C PRO A 1067 0.88 24.53 -19.54
N LYS A 1068 1.08 23.21 -19.71
CA LYS A 1068 0.86 22.20 -18.66
C LYS A 1068 1.75 20.97 -18.91
N GLU A 1069 3.04 21.11 -18.62
CA GLU A 1069 4.09 20.17 -19.02
C GLU A 1069 4.29 19.04 -17.99
N THR A 1070 4.16 17.79 -18.46
CA THR A 1070 4.26 16.54 -17.68
C THR A 1070 5.64 16.36 -17.04
N PHE A 1071 6.71 16.62 -17.81
CA PHE A 1071 8.09 16.41 -17.36
C PHE A 1071 8.70 17.60 -16.63
N SER A 1072 8.09 18.80 -16.71
CA SER A 1072 8.59 20.04 -16.09
C SER A 1072 8.79 19.96 -14.56
N LYS A 1073 8.11 19.02 -13.89
CA LYS A 1073 8.21 18.78 -12.45
C LYS A 1073 9.44 17.94 -12.03
N TYR A 1074 10.20 17.39 -12.98
CA TYR A 1074 11.28 16.45 -12.74
C TYR A 1074 12.65 17.00 -13.18
N PRO A 1075 13.63 17.19 -12.28
CA PRO A 1075 14.89 17.89 -12.56
C PRO A 1075 15.89 17.11 -13.46
N PHE A 1076 15.47 15.97 -14.00
CA PHE A 1076 16.28 15.11 -14.89
C PHE A 1076 15.87 15.22 -16.37
N PHE A 1077 14.79 15.95 -16.67
CA PHE A 1077 14.31 16.18 -18.04
C PHE A 1077 14.55 17.64 -18.45
N GLU A 1078 14.85 17.86 -19.74
CA GLU A 1078 14.88 19.22 -20.29
C GLU A 1078 13.46 19.81 -20.46
N SER A 1079 13.37 21.14 -20.55
CA SER A 1079 12.08 21.81 -20.76
C SER A 1079 11.50 21.48 -22.13
N GLN A 1080 10.18 21.28 -22.18
CA GLN A 1080 9.51 20.63 -23.31
C GLN A 1080 9.33 21.50 -24.55
N ASP A 1081 9.65 22.79 -24.45
CA ASP A 1081 9.81 23.73 -25.57
C ASP A 1081 11.16 23.58 -26.30
N LYS A 1082 12.05 22.71 -25.84
CA LYS A 1082 13.24 22.29 -26.59
C LYS A 1082 13.01 20.98 -27.35
N PRO A 1083 13.52 20.84 -28.58
CA PRO A 1083 13.69 19.55 -29.24
C PRO A 1083 14.61 18.62 -28.45
N THR A 1084 14.19 17.38 -28.19
CA THR A 1084 15.07 16.35 -27.59
C THR A 1084 14.94 14.99 -28.27
N ALA A 1085 16.00 14.19 -28.20
CA ALA A 1085 15.99 12.78 -28.55
C ALA A 1085 15.02 11.98 -27.67
N THR A 1086 14.96 12.27 -26.37
CA THR A 1086 14.10 11.56 -25.41
C THR A 1086 12.63 11.60 -25.82
N PHE A 1087 12.12 12.78 -26.21
CA PHE A 1087 10.75 12.90 -26.68
C PHE A 1087 10.56 12.37 -28.11
N PHE A 1088 11.61 12.33 -28.94
CA PHE A 1088 11.57 11.71 -30.26
C PHE A 1088 11.36 10.19 -30.16
N TRP A 1089 12.13 9.49 -29.31
CA TRP A 1089 11.92 8.06 -29.06
C TRP A 1089 10.57 7.78 -28.39
N LEU A 1090 10.05 8.72 -27.58
CA LEU A 1090 8.70 8.64 -27.04
C LEU A 1090 7.62 8.61 -28.14
N LYS A 1091 7.73 9.46 -29.18
CA LYS A 1091 6.81 9.43 -30.34
C LYS A 1091 7.06 8.26 -31.29
N LYS A 1092 8.31 7.98 -31.63
CA LYS A 1092 8.68 6.98 -32.65
C LYS A 1092 8.41 5.55 -32.18
N ASP A 1093 8.76 5.25 -30.93
CA ASP A 1093 8.92 3.87 -30.46
C ASP A 1093 7.95 3.51 -29.32
N PHE A 1094 7.65 4.45 -28.42
CA PHE A 1094 6.81 4.18 -27.25
C PHE A 1094 5.31 4.36 -27.56
N PHE A 1095 4.89 5.50 -28.10
CA PHE A 1095 3.47 5.76 -28.36
C PHE A 1095 2.78 4.76 -29.32
N PRO A 1096 3.40 4.27 -30.43
CA PRO A 1096 2.76 3.26 -31.27
C PRO A 1096 2.56 1.92 -30.53
N ARG A 1097 3.56 1.49 -29.74
CA ARG A 1097 3.47 0.28 -28.92
C ARG A 1097 2.34 0.40 -27.89
N ILE A 1098 2.32 1.51 -27.14
CA ILE A 1098 1.28 1.82 -26.14
C ILE A 1098 -0.12 1.96 -26.76
N TYR A 1099 -0.22 2.53 -27.97
CA TYR A 1099 -1.51 2.68 -28.66
C TYR A 1099 -2.18 1.32 -28.88
N TRP A 1100 -1.46 0.40 -29.53
CA TRP A 1100 -1.95 -0.94 -29.82
C TRP A 1100 -2.04 -1.86 -28.58
N SER A 1101 -1.16 -1.70 -27.58
CA SER A 1101 -1.13 -2.58 -26.42
C SER A 1101 -2.11 -2.20 -25.32
N SER A 1102 -2.45 -0.91 -25.19
CA SER A 1102 -2.96 -0.33 -23.94
C SER A 1102 -4.03 0.76 -24.13
N PHE A 1103 -3.82 1.71 -25.04
CA PHE A 1103 -4.79 2.79 -25.29
C PHE A 1103 -6.13 2.23 -25.79
N LEU A 1104 -6.12 1.44 -26.87
CA LEU A 1104 -7.34 0.80 -27.41
C LEU A 1104 -7.95 -0.26 -26.47
N LYS A 1105 -7.38 -0.45 -25.26
CA LYS A 1105 -7.85 -1.38 -24.22
C LYS A 1105 -8.22 -0.66 -22.91
N GLY A 1106 -8.33 0.67 -22.93
CA GLY A 1106 -8.72 1.47 -21.77
C GLY A 1106 -7.78 1.35 -20.57
N THR A 1107 -6.47 1.22 -20.80
CA THR A 1107 -5.44 1.20 -19.74
C THR A 1107 -4.44 2.36 -19.79
N TRP A 1108 -4.58 3.30 -20.73
CA TRP A 1108 -3.63 4.41 -20.88
C TRP A 1108 -4.27 5.78 -20.73
N PHE A 1109 -3.91 6.48 -19.66
CA PHE A 1109 -4.53 7.73 -19.19
C PHE A 1109 -3.60 8.93 -19.39
N GLY A 1110 -2.95 8.99 -20.55
CA GLY A 1110 -2.10 10.11 -20.95
C GLY A 1110 -0.94 10.33 -19.96
N PRO A 1111 -0.76 11.56 -19.41
CA PRO A 1111 0.30 11.88 -18.45
C PRO A 1111 0.35 11.02 -17.17
N ARG A 1112 -0.75 10.35 -16.79
CA ARG A 1112 -0.77 9.42 -15.65
C ARG A 1112 -0.37 7.98 -16.00
N GLY A 1113 -0.07 7.70 -17.26
CA GLY A 1113 0.31 6.37 -17.74
C GLY A 1113 -0.80 5.35 -17.47
N PHE A 1114 -0.49 4.32 -16.69
CA PHE A 1114 -1.43 3.23 -16.37
C PHE A 1114 -2.35 3.50 -15.15
N LEU A 1115 -2.21 4.65 -14.48
CA LEU A 1115 -3.02 4.99 -13.31
C LEU A 1115 -4.34 5.66 -13.76
N ARG A 1116 -5.48 4.97 -13.61
CA ARG A 1116 -6.80 5.56 -13.89
C ARG A 1116 -6.96 6.84 -13.09
N PRO A 1117 -7.46 7.94 -13.68
CA PRO A 1117 -7.78 9.14 -12.95
C PRO A 1117 -8.94 8.86 -11.99
N THR A 1118 -8.77 9.16 -10.70
CA THR A 1118 -9.86 9.14 -9.73
C THR A 1118 -10.62 10.47 -9.74
N ALA A 1119 -11.93 10.42 -9.99
CA ALA A 1119 -12.86 11.47 -9.64
C ALA A 1119 -12.86 11.71 -8.10
N TYR A 1120 -13.35 12.89 -7.66
CA TYR A 1120 -13.26 13.36 -6.27
C TYR A 1120 -14.49 14.17 -5.82
#